data_AF-A0A8J4TRG3-F1
#
_entry.id   AF-A0A8J4TRG3-F1
#
_cell.length_a   1.000
_cell.length_b   1.000
_cell.length_c   1.000
_cell.angle_alpha   90.00
_cell.angle_beta   90.00
_cell.angle_gamma   90.00
#
_symmetry.space_group_name_H-M   'P 1'
#
loop_
_entity.id
_entity.type
_entity.pdbx_description
1 polymer ?
#
loop_
_entity_poly.entity_id
_entity_poly.type
_entity_poly.pdbx_seq_one_letter_code
_entity_poly.pdbx_strand_id
1 'polypeptide(L)'
;MLTLWTLILKRGNTIGCTMTLYLQYRQSDPNSNPTSRCTTCTWLPFSHCEDYDPEAARDQTPMRMRTDLARMAGLSSVWMGVIGTLWLFCLHDVHCTKERLPRIKLGYKELLHSGSLVPFVGSGEGMQFQTFLLDEEKSRLLLGAKDHIYLLDPNNINKNPRKLSWPAPRDRVEMCILAGKNSVTECANFVRVLHNYNRTHVYTCGTGAFHPTCAFLEVRSHKEVKGGGLHLISSSMESGRLKCPFDPRQPFASVLTDQYLYAGTVSDFLGKDSMFSRSLGPPPDQHYIRTDISEDYWLNEAKFIAAHPIADTYNPDDDKIYFFFREASREGTTMDKGVLSRVARVCKNDVGGLRSLTNKWTTFLKARLVCSIPGTDGVDTHFDELQDIFMVPTRDEKNPKVYGVFTTTSSIFKGSAVCIYNMEDIRAVFNGPYAHKEGPDHRWVEYEGKIPYPRPGTCPSRTYDPRHKTTKDFPDDVISFIRMHPLMYHSVYPITGRPIFTRINTEYRLTQIAVDRVPAEDGHYAVMFLGTDAGSILKVVSITQENWAAEEVVLEELQAFKNPSPILSMEISSKQQQLFVGGRDGLVLVALHRCHIYGQGCAECCLARDPYCAWDGSHCSRYIPASKRRARRQDIKHGDPSSHCWDADDVLGKNVEEKVLYGVENNSSFLECLPKSQQAQVRWFIQRPGSDHRQE
;
A
#
# COMPACT_ATOMS: atom_id res chain seq x y z
N MET A 1 -19.09 54.28 -11.37
CA MET A 1 -20.44 53.89 -11.83
C MET A 1 -20.27 52.97 -13.03
N LEU A 2 -20.46 51.66 -12.86
CA LEU A 2 -20.73 50.69 -13.92
C LEU A 2 -21.08 49.36 -13.24
N THR A 3 -22.27 48.86 -13.52
CA THR A 3 -22.85 47.67 -12.89
C THR A 3 -22.74 46.50 -13.87
N LEU A 4 -22.27 45.35 -13.41
CA LEU A 4 -22.57 44.07 -14.05
C LEU A 4 -23.10 43.13 -12.96
N TRP A 5 -24.27 42.55 -13.19
CA TRP A 5 -24.85 41.52 -12.33
C TRP A 5 -24.63 40.16 -12.98
N THR A 6 -24.11 39.19 -12.23
CA THR A 6 -24.10 37.79 -12.65
C THR A 6 -24.66 36.94 -11.53
N LEU A 7 -25.82 36.33 -11.77
CA LEU A 7 -26.51 35.44 -10.85
C LEU A 7 -25.81 34.07 -10.82
N ILE A 8 -25.43 33.56 -9.64
CA ILE A 8 -24.97 32.16 -9.49
C ILE A 8 -25.73 31.49 -8.34
N LEU A 9 -26.25 30.30 -8.62
CA LEU A 9 -27.10 29.51 -7.72
C LEU A 9 -26.31 28.85 -6.58
N LYS A 10 -27.00 28.68 -5.46
CA LYS A 10 -26.46 28.15 -4.20
C LYS A 10 -26.23 26.63 -4.26
N ARG A 11 -24.96 26.19 -4.25
CA ARG A 11 -24.52 24.85 -3.82
C ARG A 11 -23.02 24.86 -3.49
N GLY A 12 -22.67 24.63 -2.22
CA GLY A 12 -21.28 24.48 -1.79
C GLY A 12 -21.02 25.03 -0.39
N ASN A 13 -20.46 24.19 0.48
CA ASN A 13 -19.99 24.59 1.81
C ASN A 13 -18.74 25.48 1.63
N THR A 14 -18.80 26.72 2.10
CA THR A 14 -17.66 27.64 2.13
C THR A 14 -17.53 28.20 3.53
N ILE A 15 -16.39 27.98 4.18
CA ILE A 15 -16.00 28.74 5.37
C ILE A 15 -15.16 29.90 4.87
N GLY A 16 -15.66 31.13 5.04
CA GLY A 16 -14.92 32.34 4.73
C GLY A 16 -14.16 32.84 5.96
N CYS A 17 -12.91 33.30 5.76
CA CYS A 17 -12.28 34.22 6.69
C CYS A 17 -12.56 35.65 6.21
N THR A 18 -13.23 36.45 7.02
CA THR A 18 -13.50 37.86 6.74
C THR A 18 -12.31 38.69 7.23
N MET A 19 -11.74 39.52 6.36
CA MET A 19 -10.66 40.47 6.73
C MET A 19 -11.18 41.90 6.56
N THR A 20 -11.41 42.60 7.68
CA THR A 20 -11.91 43.97 7.69
C THR A 20 -10.74 44.96 7.72
N LEU A 21 -10.67 45.85 6.74
CA LEU A 21 -9.52 46.74 6.55
C LEU A 21 -9.91 48.21 6.84
N TYR A 22 -9.52 48.71 8.02
CA TYR A 22 -9.75 50.10 8.42
C TYR A 22 -8.63 51.02 7.91
N LEU A 23 -8.90 51.79 6.85
CA LEU A 23 -8.05 52.90 6.43
C LEU A 23 -8.34 54.15 7.28
N GLN A 24 -7.61 54.30 8.39
CA GLN A 24 -7.70 55.49 9.23
C GLN A 24 -6.70 56.56 8.74
N TYR A 25 -7.21 57.59 8.06
CA TYR A 25 -6.39 58.74 7.65
C TYR A 25 -5.86 59.48 8.89
N ARG A 26 -4.53 59.58 9.00
CA ARG A 26 -3.86 60.51 9.92
C ARG A 26 -3.16 61.56 9.09
N GLN A 27 -3.69 62.79 9.07
CA GLN A 27 -2.99 63.91 8.46
C GLN A 27 -1.68 64.16 9.22
N SER A 28 -0.55 64.04 8.52
CA SER A 28 0.78 64.40 9.02
C SER A 28 1.17 65.79 8.53
N ASP A 29 1.83 66.56 9.42
CA ASP A 29 2.20 67.96 9.21
C ASP A 29 3.01 68.22 7.91
N PRO A 30 2.76 69.35 7.21
CA PRO A 30 3.48 69.71 5.99
C PRO A 30 4.77 70.50 6.30
N ASN A 31 5.77 69.88 6.93
CA ASN A 31 7.11 70.52 7.08
C ASN A 31 8.28 69.56 7.37
N SER A 32 8.81 68.87 6.35
CA SER A 32 10.24 68.51 6.26
C SER A 32 10.62 68.08 4.84
N ASN A 33 11.60 68.75 4.22
CA ASN A 33 12.04 68.48 2.85
C ASN A 33 13.22 67.46 2.80
N PRO A 34 13.50 66.81 1.64
CA PRO A 34 14.36 65.62 1.57
C PRO A 34 15.78 65.87 1.05
N THR A 35 16.80 65.18 1.59
CA THR A 35 18.10 64.93 0.91
C THR A 35 18.94 63.80 1.56
N SER A 36 19.29 62.76 0.80
CA SER A 36 20.68 62.27 0.57
C SER A 36 20.69 60.90 -0.17
N ARG A 37 21.83 60.53 -0.79
CA ARG A 37 21.97 59.48 -1.82
C ARG A 37 22.91 58.34 -1.40
N CYS A 38 22.72 57.14 -2.00
CA CYS A 38 23.75 56.13 -2.35
C CYS A 38 24.48 55.40 -1.17
N THR A 39 25.09 54.20 -1.29
CA THR A 39 25.48 53.33 -2.45
C THR A 39 25.78 51.85 -2.01
N THR A 40 25.72 50.89 -2.97
CA THR A 40 26.44 49.55 -3.05
C THR A 40 26.19 48.46 -1.96
N CYS A 41 25.87 47.17 -2.28
CA CYS A 41 26.64 46.08 -2.97
C CYS A 41 27.87 45.59 -2.16
N THR A 42 28.23 44.30 -1.99
CA THR A 42 27.84 42.93 -2.48
C THR A 42 28.40 41.86 -1.46
N TRP A 43 28.07 40.56 -1.42
CA TRP A 43 28.52 39.45 -2.32
C TRP A 43 27.95 38.06 -1.87
N LEU A 44 27.89 37.08 -2.79
CA LEU A 44 27.61 35.64 -2.60
C LEU A 44 28.90 34.80 -2.38
N PRO A 45 28.81 33.51 -1.99
CA PRO A 45 29.04 32.40 -2.95
C PRO A 45 28.06 31.19 -2.80
N PHE A 46 27.52 30.59 -3.87
CA PHE A 46 28.02 29.43 -4.69
C PHE A 46 28.09 28.07 -3.94
N SER A 47 27.90 26.88 -4.55
CA SER A 47 27.79 26.43 -5.96
C SER A 47 26.77 25.25 -6.09
N HIS A 48 26.62 24.41 -7.13
CA HIS A 48 27.30 24.16 -8.43
C HIS A 48 26.36 23.42 -9.42
N CYS A 49 26.55 23.63 -10.73
CA CYS A 49 26.33 22.65 -11.83
C CYS A 49 27.42 22.92 -12.90
N GLU A 50 27.73 21.96 -13.77
CA GLU A 50 28.82 22.02 -14.77
C GLU A 50 28.28 21.99 -16.22
N ASP A 51 29.04 22.59 -17.14
CA ASP A 51 28.80 22.64 -18.59
C ASP A 51 29.52 21.51 -19.36
N TYR A 52 29.05 21.17 -20.56
CA TYR A 52 29.93 20.66 -21.63
C TYR A 52 29.45 21.04 -23.04
N ASP A 53 30.40 21.08 -23.96
CA ASP A 53 30.43 21.86 -25.21
C ASP A 53 30.22 21.01 -26.49
N PRO A 54 29.68 21.55 -27.61
CA PRO A 54 29.73 20.85 -28.91
C PRO A 54 30.12 21.71 -30.12
N GLU A 55 31.25 21.39 -30.76
CA GLU A 55 31.53 21.79 -32.16
C GLU A 55 32.24 20.67 -32.95
N ALA A 56 31.54 20.01 -33.90
CA ALA A 56 32.14 19.29 -35.05
C ALA A 56 31.09 18.73 -36.06
N ALA A 57 31.04 19.34 -37.25
CA ALA A 57 30.82 18.78 -38.60
C ALA A 57 29.71 17.74 -38.94
N ARG A 58 28.78 18.19 -39.83
CA ARG A 58 28.30 17.58 -41.11
C ARG A 58 27.70 16.15 -41.08
N ASP A 59 26.60 15.83 -41.77
CA ASP A 59 26.22 16.25 -43.14
C ASP A 59 24.70 16.07 -43.43
N GLN A 60 24.23 16.63 -44.57
CA GLN A 60 22.97 16.34 -45.32
C GLN A 60 21.62 17.01 -44.94
N THR A 61 21.34 18.10 -45.69
CA THR A 61 20.06 18.51 -46.36
C THR A 61 18.74 18.72 -45.57
N PRO A 62 18.18 19.95 -45.56
CA PRO A 62 16.81 20.23 -45.12
C PRO A 62 15.82 20.43 -46.29
N MET A 63 14.64 19.80 -46.22
CA MET A 63 13.51 20.11 -47.10
C MET A 63 12.70 21.28 -46.52
N ARG A 64 12.52 22.34 -47.31
CA ARG A 64 11.87 23.59 -46.88
C ARG A 64 10.42 23.61 -47.37
N MET A 65 9.44 23.66 -46.47
CA MET A 65 8.06 24.01 -46.84
C MET A 65 7.60 25.24 -46.07
N ARG A 66 7.26 26.29 -46.81
CA ARG A 66 6.79 27.59 -46.32
C ARG A 66 5.27 27.63 -46.54
N THR A 67 4.49 27.95 -45.52
CA THR A 67 3.05 28.21 -45.67
C THR A 67 2.76 29.65 -45.29
N ASP A 68 2.54 30.49 -46.30
CA ASP A 68 2.16 31.89 -46.13
C ASP A 68 0.68 32.01 -45.75
N LEU A 69 0.38 32.79 -44.70
CA LEU A 69 -0.99 33.23 -44.41
C LEU A 69 -1.40 34.37 -45.36
N ALA A 70 -2.23 34.10 -46.36
CA ALA A 70 -3.20 35.08 -46.89
C ALA A 70 -4.24 34.41 -47.81
N ARG A 71 -5.50 34.89 -47.71
CA ARG A 71 -6.69 34.56 -48.54
C ARG A 71 -7.40 33.23 -48.26
N MET A 72 -8.44 33.29 -47.43
CA MET A 72 -9.80 32.85 -47.81
C MET A 72 -10.84 33.66 -47.02
N ALA A 73 -11.30 34.76 -47.61
CA ALA A 73 -12.57 35.37 -47.23
C ALA A 73 -13.64 34.83 -48.18
N GLY A 74 -14.68 34.18 -47.64
CA GLY A 74 -15.80 33.66 -48.44
C GLY A 74 -16.15 32.19 -48.19
N LEU A 75 -16.68 31.87 -47.00
CA LEU A 75 -17.45 30.65 -46.79
C LEU A 75 -18.81 30.99 -46.15
N SER A 76 -19.84 30.30 -46.63
CA SER A 76 -21.26 30.62 -46.39
C SER A 76 -21.71 30.35 -44.95
N SER A 77 -22.71 31.12 -44.48
CA SER A 77 -23.34 31.04 -43.15
C SER A 77 -23.90 29.66 -42.80
N VAL A 78 -24.12 28.78 -43.79
CA VAL A 78 -24.60 27.40 -43.59
C VAL A 78 -23.56 26.51 -42.88
N TRP A 79 -22.25 26.74 -43.08
CA TRP A 79 -21.21 25.90 -42.48
C TRP A 79 -20.95 26.19 -40.99
N MET A 80 -21.19 27.42 -40.54
CA MET A 80 -21.07 27.79 -39.12
C MET A 80 -22.10 27.06 -38.25
N GLY A 81 -23.30 26.80 -38.77
CA GLY A 81 -24.34 26.04 -38.06
C GLY A 81 -23.96 24.58 -37.80
N VAL A 82 -23.37 23.91 -38.80
CA VAL A 82 -22.97 22.49 -38.70
C VAL A 82 -21.80 22.32 -37.73
N ILE A 83 -20.80 23.20 -37.79
CA ILE A 83 -19.65 23.19 -36.87
C ILE A 83 -20.11 23.50 -35.43
N GLY A 84 -21.02 24.46 -35.23
CA GLY A 84 -21.61 24.77 -33.93
C GLY A 84 -22.38 23.59 -33.32
N THR A 85 -23.11 22.82 -34.13
CA THR A 85 -23.80 21.61 -33.64
C THR A 85 -22.84 20.46 -33.33
N LEU A 86 -21.77 20.23 -34.12
CA LEU A 86 -20.76 19.22 -33.76
C LEU A 86 -20.04 19.55 -32.45
N TRP A 87 -19.76 20.83 -32.18
CA TRP A 87 -19.16 21.24 -30.90
C TRP A 87 -20.08 21.04 -29.69
N LEU A 88 -21.40 21.06 -29.88
CA LEU A 88 -22.37 20.74 -28.82
C LEU A 88 -22.52 19.23 -28.55
N PHE A 89 -22.30 18.37 -29.55
CA PHE A 89 -22.32 16.91 -29.37
C PHE A 89 -20.99 16.32 -28.87
N CYS A 90 -19.87 17.04 -29.03
CA CYS A 90 -18.56 16.64 -28.49
C CYS A 90 -18.32 17.03 -27.03
N LEU A 91 -19.29 17.65 -26.34
CA LEU A 91 -19.34 17.73 -24.88
C LEU A 91 -19.90 16.44 -24.27
N HIS A 92 -19.30 15.30 -24.62
CA HIS A 92 -19.39 14.13 -23.75
C HIS A 92 -18.55 14.42 -22.50
N ASP A 93 -19.13 14.17 -21.33
CA ASP A 93 -18.40 14.14 -20.06
C ASP A 93 -17.35 13.01 -20.10
N VAL A 94 -16.19 13.31 -20.67
CA VAL A 94 -14.97 12.58 -20.34
C VAL A 94 -14.78 12.78 -18.85
N HIS A 95 -15.21 11.79 -18.08
CA HIS A 95 -14.87 11.64 -16.67
C HIS A 95 -13.36 11.39 -16.56
N CYS A 96 -12.59 12.44 -16.82
CA CYS A 96 -11.20 12.54 -16.44
C CYS A 96 -11.20 12.40 -14.92
N THR A 97 -10.85 11.20 -14.44
CA THR A 97 -10.93 10.80 -13.04
C THR A 97 -10.11 11.78 -12.23
N LYS A 98 -10.80 12.72 -11.58
CA LYS A 98 -10.20 13.90 -10.98
C LYS A 98 -9.34 13.45 -9.80
N GLU A 99 -8.04 13.42 -10.02
CA GLU A 99 -7.06 12.86 -9.08
C GLU A 99 -7.24 13.51 -7.70
N ARG A 100 -7.64 12.72 -6.71
CA ARG A 100 -7.92 13.26 -5.37
C ARG A 100 -6.60 13.54 -4.66
N LEU A 101 -6.21 14.82 -4.65
CA LEU A 101 -5.05 15.29 -3.88
C LEU A 101 -5.21 14.93 -2.40
N PRO A 102 -4.11 14.59 -1.69
CA PRO A 102 -4.15 14.41 -0.25
C PRO A 102 -4.62 15.70 0.42
N ARG A 103 -5.48 15.61 1.45
CA ARG A 103 -5.90 16.80 2.19
C ARG A 103 -4.69 17.51 2.78
N ILE A 104 -3.83 16.81 3.52
CA ILE A 104 -2.56 17.34 4.04
C ILE A 104 -1.39 16.53 3.47
N LYS A 105 -0.30 17.19 3.11
CA LYS A 105 0.99 16.56 2.78
C LYS A 105 2.03 17.03 3.79
N LEU A 106 2.73 16.10 4.45
CA LEU A 106 3.73 16.39 5.48
C LEU A 106 5.11 15.87 5.06
N GLY A 107 6.09 16.77 5.11
CA GLY A 107 7.48 16.46 4.85
C GLY A 107 8.15 15.73 6.01
N TYR A 108 9.22 14.96 5.71
CA TYR A 108 9.98 14.20 6.70
C TYR A 108 10.44 15.06 7.89
N LYS A 109 10.88 16.30 7.63
CA LYS A 109 11.28 17.24 8.69
C LYS A 109 10.10 17.59 9.61
N GLU A 110 8.92 17.89 9.08
CA GLU A 110 7.74 18.28 9.87
C GLU A 110 7.25 17.13 10.76
N LEU A 111 7.32 15.91 10.22
CA LEU A 111 6.98 14.68 10.95
C LEU A 111 7.94 14.40 12.11
N LEU A 112 9.24 14.68 11.95
CA LEU A 112 10.20 14.62 13.05
C LEU A 112 9.94 15.69 14.12
N HIS A 113 9.77 16.96 13.73
CA HIS A 113 9.60 18.07 14.70
C HIS A 113 8.30 17.95 15.51
N SER A 114 7.24 17.37 14.92
CA SER A 114 5.97 17.11 15.62
C SER A 114 5.97 15.83 16.47
N GLY A 115 7.07 15.06 16.50
CA GLY A 115 7.12 13.74 17.15
C GLY A 115 6.21 12.69 16.50
N SER A 116 5.65 13.00 15.33
CA SER A 116 4.73 12.16 14.56
C SER A 116 5.39 10.96 13.89
N LEU A 117 6.71 11.03 13.73
CA LEU A 117 7.57 10.01 13.15
C LEU A 117 8.84 9.88 13.99
N VAL A 118 9.23 8.65 14.33
CA VAL A 118 10.44 8.35 15.10
C VAL A 118 11.32 7.37 14.30
N PRO A 119 12.50 7.78 13.83
CA PRO A 119 13.40 6.89 13.10
C PRO A 119 14.15 5.96 14.07
N PHE A 120 14.45 4.74 13.63
CA PHE A 120 15.30 3.82 14.35
C PHE A 120 16.77 4.24 14.26
N VAL A 121 17.43 4.48 15.39
CA VAL A 121 18.84 4.92 15.44
C VAL A 121 19.79 3.86 14.87
N GLY A 122 19.47 2.57 15.04
CA GLY A 122 20.24 1.46 14.48
C GLY A 122 20.20 1.34 12.95
N SER A 123 19.42 2.20 12.26
CA SER A 123 19.37 2.24 10.79
C SER A 123 20.73 2.53 10.16
N GLY A 124 21.60 3.30 10.82
CA GLY A 124 22.94 3.63 10.31
C GLY A 124 23.91 2.43 10.20
N GLU A 125 23.58 1.28 10.78
CA GLU A 125 24.40 0.05 10.75
C GLU A 125 23.78 -1.08 9.91
N GLY A 126 22.63 -0.87 9.28
CA GLY A 126 21.87 -1.93 8.60
C GLY A 126 21.24 -1.47 7.29
N MET A 127 20.81 -2.43 6.48
CA MET A 127 20.07 -2.20 5.24
C MET A 127 18.96 -3.23 5.07
N GLN A 128 17.97 -2.89 4.24
CA GLN A 128 16.76 -3.68 3.94
C GLN A 128 16.02 -4.14 5.19
N PHE A 129 15.37 -3.18 5.85
CA PHE A 129 14.49 -3.41 6.99
C PHE A 129 13.12 -3.83 6.46
N GLN A 130 12.93 -5.14 6.23
CA GLN A 130 11.77 -5.66 5.48
C GLN A 130 11.14 -6.93 6.06
N THR A 131 11.59 -7.36 7.24
CA THR A 131 11.12 -8.59 7.88
C THR A 131 10.76 -8.29 9.33
N PHE A 132 9.47 -8.11 9.60
CA PHE A 132 8.95 -7.87 10.95
C PHE A 132 8.36 -9.14 11.57
N LEU A 133 8.46 -9.25 12.89
CA LEU A 133 7.65 -10.16 13.70
C LEU A 133 7.22 -9.41 14.97
N LEU A 134 6.01 -8.84 14.92
CA LEU A 134 5.37 -8.16 16.05
C LEU A 134 4.69 -9.19 16.97
N ASP A 135 4.90 -9.07 18.27
CA ASP A 135 4.31 -9.92 19.30
C ASP A 135 3.74 -9.00 20.40
N GLU A 136 2.48 -8.60 20.21
CA GLU A 136 1.77 -7.66 21.08
C GLU A 136 1.45 -8.22 22.48
N GLU A 137 1.47 -9.54 22.65
CA GLU A 137 1.28 -10.20 23.94
C GLU A 137 2.53 -10.06 24.81
N LYS A 138 3.71 -10.28 24.23
CA LYS A 138 5.00 -10.18 24.92
C LYS A 138 5.64 -8.80 24.81
N SER A 139 4.95 -7.84 24.21
CA SER A 139 5.40 -6.45 23.97
C SER A 139 6.80 -6.39 23.35
N ARG A 140 7.01 -7.14 22.26
CA ARG A 140 8.29 -7.21 21.55
C ARG A 140 8.11 -7.11 20.03
N LEU A 141 9.05 -6.45 19.37
CA LEU A 141 9.18 -6.46 17.92
C LEU A 141 10.54 -7.06 17.56
N LEU A 142 10.53 -8.09 16.72
CA LEU A 142 11.73 -8.59 16.06
C LEU A 142 11.82 -8.01 14.65
N LEU A 143 13.04 -7.65 14.26
CA LEU A 143 13.34 -6.99 13.00
C LEU A 143 14.53 -7.67 12.33
N GLY A 144 14.31 -8.27 11.17
CA GLY A 144 15.34 -8.79 10.29
C GLY A 144 15.86 -7.71 9.35
N ALA A 145 17.19 -7.63 9.23
CA ALA A 145 17.89 -6.74 8.32
C ALA A 145 19.09 -7.47 7.67
N LYS A 146 19.92 -6.74 6.92
CA LYS A 146 21.24 -7.20 6.50
C LYS A 146 22.11 -7.57 7.72
N ASP A 147 22.62 -8.80 7.73
CA ASP A 147 23.54 -9.43 8.68
C ASP A 147 23.09 -9.40 10.15
N HIS A 148 21.89 -8.92 10.47
CA HIS A 148 21.48 -8.55 11.82
C HIS A 148 20.00 -8.88 12.10
N ILE A 149 19.73 -9.30 13.33
CA ILE A 149 18.38 -9.38 13.91
C ILE A 149 18.33 -8.45 15.12
N TYR A 150 17.33 -7.57 15.17
CA TYR A 150 17.09 -6.67 16.30
C TYR A 150 15.87 -7.10 17.10
N LEU A 151 15.92 -6.90 18.42
CA LEU A 151 14.79 -7.00 19.35
C LEU A 151 14.54 -5.63 19.96
N LEU A 152 13.36 -5.10 19.70
CA LEU A 152 12.95 -3.71 19.98
C LEU A 152 11.73 -3.70 20.93
N ASP A 153 11.60 -2.65 21.74
CA ASP A 153 10.35 -2.32 22.43
C ASP A 153 9.39 -1.67 21.42
N PRO A 154 8.24 -2.26 21.10
CA PRO A 154 7.31 -1.73 20.11
C PRO A 154 6.83 -0.30 20.41
N ASN A 155 6.74 0.08 21.69
CA ASN A 155 6.29 1.41 22.12
C ASN A 155 7.38 2.49 21.95
N ASN A 156 8.66 2.08 21.91
CA ASN A 156 9.79 2.95 21.66
C ASN A 156 10.95 2.13 21.11
N ILE A 157 11.05 2.07 19.78
CA ILE A 157 12.04 1.27 19.05
C ILE A 157 13.51 1.63 19.37
N ASN A 158 13.77 2.79 20.00
CA ASN A 158 15.11 3.24 20.40
C ASN A 158 15.43 2.96 21.87
N LYS A 159 14.51 2.36 22.64
CA LYS A 159 14.69 2.03 24.05
C LYS A 159 15.39 0.68 24.21
N ASN A 160 16.68 0.72 24.54
CA ASN A 160 17.54 -0.47 24.77
C ASN A 160 17.46 -1.53 23.66
N PRO A 161 17.61 -1.17 22.37
CA PRO A 161 17.53 -2.13 21.27
C PRO A 161 18.63 -3.19 21.42
N ARG A 162 18.26 -4.47 21.34
CA ARG A 162 19.22 -5.58 21.32
C ARG A 162 19.52 -5.99 19.89
N LYS A 163 20.79 -6.21 19.60
CA LYS A 163 21.31 -6.59 18.27
C LYS A 163 21.98 -7.96 18.35
N LEU A 164 21.57 -8.87 17.48
CA LEU A 164 22.24 -10.13 17.21
C LEU A 164 22.92 -10.04 15.84
N SER A 165 24.22 -10.33 15.79
CA SER A 165 24.96 -10.40 14.53
C SER A 165 24.91 -11.82 13.97
N TRP A 166 24.44 -11.97 12.74
CA TRP A 166 24.35 -13.23 12.01
C TRP A 166 24.73 -13.02 10.52
N PRO A 167 25.99 -12.67 10.22
CA PRO A 167 26.48 -12.51 8.85
C PRO A 167 26.67 -13.87 8.15
N ALA A 168 26.79 -13.84 6.83
CA ALA A 168 27.21 -15.00 6.05
C ALA A 168 28.69 -15.37 6.33
N PRO A 169 29.08 -16.66 6.28
CA PRO A 169 30.48 -17.07 6.35
C PRO A 169 31.34 -16.43 5.25
N ARG A 170 32.62 -16.14 5.53
CA ARG A 170 33.52 -15.40 4.62
C ARG A 170 33.71 -16.11 3.27
N ASP A 171 33.86 -17.43 3.31
CA ASP A 171 33.94 -18.29 2.12
C ASP A 171 32.70 -18.15 1.22
N ARG A 172 31.50 -17.98 1.82
CA ARG A 172 30.25 -17.78 1.06
C ARG A 172 30.15 -16.38 0.48
N VAL A 173 30.61 -15.35 1.20
CA VAL A 173 30.70 -13.99 0.68
C VAL A 173 31.68 -13.93 -0.51
N GLU A 174 32.85 -14.56 -0.39
CA GLU A 174 33.84 -14.65 -1.47
C GLU A 174 33.29 -15.41 -2.69
N MET A 175 32.65 -16.57 -2.51
CA MET A 175 31.98 -17.30 -3.60
C MET A 175 30.87 -16.48 -4.27
N CYS A 176 30.08 -15.72 -3.50
CA CYS A 176 29.03 -14.85 -4.03
C CYS A 176 29.60 -13.73 -4.92
N ILE A 177 30.70 -13.10 -4.49
CA ILE A 177 31.40 -12.06 -5.27
C ILE A 177 32.00 -12.67 -6.55
N LEU A 178 32.63 -13.85 -6.45
CA LEU A 178 33.14 -14.59 -7.62
C LEU A 178 32.04 -15.02 -8.60
N ALA A 179 30.81 -15.20 -8.14
CA ALA A 179 29.62 -15.43 -8.96
C ALA A 179 29.04 -14.14 -9.59
N GLY A 180 29.74 -13.00 -9.49
CA GLY A 180 29.39 -11.74 -10.14
C GLY A 180 28.31 -10.91 -9.42
N LYS A 181 27.99 -11.23 -8.16
CA LYS A 181 27.00 -10.51 -7.35
C LYS A 181 27.61 -9.32 -6.62
N ASN A 182 26.79 -8.34 -6.27
CA ASN A 182 27.24 -7.11 -5.62
C ASN A 182 27.69 -7.34 -4.16
N SER A 183 28.94 -6.99 -3.84
CA SER A 183 29.54 -7.17 -2.50
C SER A 183 28.82 -6.42 -1.37
N VAL A 184 28.13 -5.31 -1.68
CA VAL A 184 27.47 -4.45 -0.68
C VAL A 184 25.98 -4.76 -0.55
N THR A 185 25.28 -4.93 -1.67
CA THR A 185 23.81 -5.03 -1.72
C THR A 185 23.25 -6.45 -1.89
N GLU A 186 24.11 -7.44 -2.17
CA GLU A 186 23.70 -8.82 -2.50
C GLU A 186 24.46 -9.89 -1.69
N CYS A 187 25.79 -9.78 -1.56
CA CYS A 187 26.63 -10.78 -0.89
C CYS A 187 26.70 -10.61 0.64
N ALA A 188 25.55 -10.74 1.29
CA ALA A 188 25.40 -10.71 2.75
C ALA A 188 24.25 -11.62 3.19
N ASN A 189 24.07 -11.82 4.50
CA ASN A 189 22.92 -12.55 5.02
C ASN A 189 21.75 -11.61 5.29
N PHE A 190 20.81 -11.50 4.35
CA PHE A 190 19.59 -10.72 4.56
C PHE A 190 18.54 -11.60 5.21
N VAL A 191 18.10 -11.26 6.42
CA VAL A 191 17.08 -12.04 7.14
C VAL A 191 15.71 -11.83 6.47
N ARG A 192 15.10 -12.92 5.97
CA ARG A 192 13.82 -12.90 5.26
C ARG A 192 12.70 -13.62 6.02
N VAL A 193 13.02 -14.59 6.87
CA VAL A 193 12.01 -15.35 7.63
C VAL A 193 12.17 -15.07 9.11
N LEU A 194 11.08 -14.70 9.79
CA LEU A 194 10.98 -14.60 11.25
C LEU A 194 9.59 -15.08 11.68
N HIS A 195 9.48 -16.28 12.26
CA HIS A 195 8.21 -16.82 12.76
C HIS A 195 8.32 -17.32 14.20
N ASN A 196 7.31 -17.05 15.03
CA ASN A 196 7.22 -17.69 16.36
C ASN A 196 7.03 -19.21 16.17
N TYR A 197 7.99 -20.02 16.63
CA TYR A 197 7.90 -21.49 16.55
C TYR A 197 7.26 -22.09 17.80
N ASN A 198 7.64 -21.56 18.97
CA ASN A 198 7.01 -21.88 20.25
C ASN A 198 7.06 -20.65 21.17
N ARG A 199 6.79 -20.81 22.48
CA ARG A 199 6.74 -19.68 23.42
C ARG A 199 8.09 -18.94 23.56
N THR A 200 9.21 -19.66 23.45
CA THR A 200 10.58 -19.16 23.69
C THR A 200 11.44 -19.09 22.42
N HIS A 201 11.11 -19.85 21.37
CA HIS A 201 11.90 -19.94 20.14
C HIS A 201 11.19 -19.28 18.95
N VAL A 202 11.98 -18.56 18.15
CA VAL A 202 11.64 -18.04 16.83
C VAL A 202 12.43 -18.84 15.80
N TYR A 203 11.78 -19.24 14.72
CA TYR A 203 12.44 -19.84 13.57
C TYR A 203 12.83 -18.73 12.59
N THR A 204 14.11 -18.67 12.20
CA THR A 204 14.66 -17.59 11.37
C THR A 204 15.42 -18.13 10.17
N CYS A 205 15.34 -17.43 9.03
CA CYS A 205 16.13 -17.72 7.83
C CYS A 205 16.63 -16.44 7.16
N GLY A 206 17.79 -16.53 6.51
CA GLY A 206 18.32 -15.48 5.66
C GLY A 206 19.03 -15.99 4.41
N THR A 207 19.30 -15.08 3.48
CA THR A 207 19.84 -15.39 2.14
C THR A 207 21.25 -15.97 2.16
N GLY A 208 22.00 -15.80 3.24
CA GLY A 208 23.34 -16.37 3.45
C GLY A 208 24.35 -16.08 2.34
N ALA A 209 24.32 -14.88 1.73
CA ALA A 209 25.09 -14.53 0.53
C ALA A 209 24.87 -15.52 -0.64
N PHE A 210 23.61 -15.64 -1.09
CA PHE A 210 23.17 -16.61 -2.09
C PHE A 210 23.42 -18.08 -1.70
N HIS A 211 23.43 -18.37 -0.40
CA HIS A 211 23.42 -19.72 0.16
C HIS A 211 22.48 -19.76 1.39
N PRO A 212 21.16 -19.83 1.18
CA PRO A 212 20.18 -19.63 2.24
C PRO A 212 20.36 -20.59 3.42
N THR A 213 20.30 -20.04 4.64
CA THR A 213 20.39 -20.80 5.89
C THR A 213 19.24 -20.45 6.82
N CYS A 214 18.84 -21.43 7.64
CA CYS A 214 17.88 -21.25 8.71
C CYS A 214 18.45 -21.73 10.04
N ALA A 215 17.92 -21.23 11.15
CA ALA A 215 18.26 -21.65 12.50
C ALA A 215 17.13 -21.29 13.48
N PHE A 216 17.18 -21.84 14.69
CA PHE A 216 16.34 -21.40 15.80
C PHE A 216 17.02 -20.30 16.61
N LEU A 217 16.22 -19.31 16.98
CA LEU A 217 16.58 -18.15 17.79
C LEU A 217 15.85 -18.26 19.14
N GLU A 218 16.59 -18.42 20.23
CA GLU A 218 16.03 -18.33 21.58
C GLU A 218 15.86 -16.85 21.96
N VAL A 219 14.66 -16.49 22.43
CA VAL A 219 14.29 -15.11 22.79
C VAL A 219 13.78 -15.09 24.23
N ARG A 220 14.67 -14.86 25.19
CA ARG A 220 14.35 -14.87 26.63
C ARG A 220 13.68 -13.58 27.09
N SER A 221 12.75 -13.69 28.02
CA SER A 221 12.00 -12.54 28.52
C SER A 221 12.84 -11.64 29.41
N HIS A 222 12.47 -10.35 29.45
CA HIS A 222 13.09 -9.34 30.31
C HIS A 222 13.01 -9.67 31.82
N LYS A 223 12.09 -10.56 32.22
CA LYS A 223 11.93 -11.04 33.61
C LYS A 223 12.89 -12.16 34.00
N GLU A 224 13.47 -12.88 33.03
CA GLU A 224 14.20 -14.13 33.28
C GLU A 224 15.72 -13.94 33.34
N VAL A 225 16.24 -12.88 32.71
CA VAL A 225 17.67 -12.52 32.74
C VAL A 225 17.80 -11.00 32.83
N LYS A 226 18.66 -10.50 33.73
CA LYS A 226 19.18 -9.12 33.68
C LYS A 226 19.96 -8.93 32.37
N GLY A 227 19.26 -8.53 31.30
CA GLY A 227 19.81 -8.39 29.96
C GLY A 227 19.11 -9.20 28.86
N GLY A 228 18.11 -10.05 29.16
CA GLY A 228 17.21 -10.75 28.22
C GLY A 228 17.78 -11.10 26.84
N GLY A 229 18.55 -12.19 26.73
CA GLY A 229 19.29 -12.53 25.52
C GLY A 229 18.45 -12.84 24.28
N LEU A 230 18.92 -12.35 23.13
CA LEU A 230 18.75 -13.00 21.82
C LEU A 230 19.90 -13.98 21.65
N HIS A 231 19.62 -15.26 21.41
CA HIS A 231 20.66 -16.28 21.25
C HIS A 231 20.37 -17.20 20.06
N LEU A 232 21.25 -17.18 19.05
CA LEU A 232 21.17 -18.07 17.91
C LEU A 232 21.67 -19.47 18.29
N ILE A 233 20.87 -20.50 18.03
CA ILE A 233 21.23 -21.88 18.35
C ILE A 233 22.02 -22.46 17.16
N SER A 234 23.34 -22.28 17.15
CA SER A 234 24.21 -22.71 16.05
C SER A 234 24.13 -24.21 15.72
N SER A 235 23.85 -25.07 16.71
CA SER A 235 23.64 -26.51 16.51
C SER A 235 22.33 -26.86 15.78
N SER A 236 21.44 -25.88 15.60
CA SER A 236 20.19 -26.02 14.85
C SER A 236 20.25 -25.44 13.43
N MET A 237 21.44 -25.04 12.98
CA MET A 237 21.61 -24.45 11.66
C MET A 237 21.39 -25.49 10.55
N GLU A 238 20.52 -25.17 9.61
CA GLU A 238 20.15 -26.04 8.51
C GLU A 238 20.03 -25.27 7.18
N SER A 239 19.83 -25.99 6.08
CA SER A 239 19.61 -25.37 4.77
C SER A 239 18.29 -24.60 4.74
N GLY A 240 18.37 -23.35 4.28
CA GLY A 240 17.22 -22.50 3.98
C GLY A 240 16.73 -22.62 2.55
N ARG A 241 17.32 -23.50 1.72
CA ARG A 241 16.85 -23.76 0.36
C ARG A 241 15.36 -24.15 0.40
N LEU A 242 14.55 -23.50 -0.45
CA LEU A 242 13.09 -23.67 -0.53
C LEU A 242 12.30 -23.11 0.67
N LYS A 243 12.99 -22.56 1.68
CA LYS A 243 12.40 -21.87 2.85
C LYS A 243 12.61 -20.36 2.81
N CYS A 244 13.70 -19.92 2.18
CA CYS A 244 14.14 -18.53 2.04
C CYS A 244 14.71 -18.32 0.63
N PRO A 245 14.50 -17.15 0.00
CA PRO A 245 15.08 -16.84 -1.31
C PRO A 245 16.62 -16.74 -1.26
N PHE A 246 17.25 -16.87 -2.44
CA PHE A 246 18.68 -16.67 -2.65
C PHE A 246 19.02 -15.17 -2.80
N ASP A 247 18.24 -14.45 -3.62
CA ASP A 247 18.39 -13.01 -3.85
C ASP A 247 17.58 -12.22 -2.81
N PRO A 248 18.18 -11.24 -2.11
CA PRO A 248 17.48 -10.46 -1.08
C PRO A 248 16.32 -9.60 -1.63
N ARG A 249 16.34 -9.26 -2.93
CA ARG A 249 15.31 -8.46 -3.61
C ARG A 249 14.16 -9.30 -4.14
N GLN A 250 14.25 -10.63 -4.04
CA GLN A 250 13.24 -11.52 -4.58
C GLN A 250 11.97 -11.51 -3.71
N PRO A 251 10.77 -11.39 -4.31
CA PRO A 251 9.51 -11.64 -3.63
C PRO A 251 9.44 -13.08 -3.13
N PHE A 252 8.98 -13.25 -1.90
CA PHE A 252 8.78 -14.55 -1.26
C PHE A 252 7.60 -14.40 -0.29
N ALA A 253 6.94 -15.51 0.03
CA ALA A 253 5.97 -15.55 1.11
C ALA A 253 6.29 -16.74 2.02
N SER A 254 6.03 -16.60 3.33
CA SER A 254 6.15 -17.73 4.24
C SER A 254 5.21 -17.59 5.43
N VAL A 255 4.73 -18.71 5.95
CA VAL A 255 3.95 -18.75 7.19
C VAL A 255 4.22 -20.03 7.96
N LEU A 256 4.29 -19.94 9.28
CA LEU A 256 4.53 -21.08 10.16
C LEU A 256 3.27 -21.36 11.00
N THR A 257 2.76 -22.58 10.90
CA THR A 257 1.60 -23.05 11.67
C THR A 257 1.77 -24.53 12.01
N ASP A 258 1.36 -24.94 13.21
CA ASP A 258 1.53 -26.29 13.75
C ASP A 258 2.96 -26.86 13.62
N GLN A 259 3.97 -26.00 13.78
CA GLN A 259 5.41 -26.30 13.61
C GLN A 259 5.83 -26.63 12.18
N TYR A 260 4.94 -26.56 11.19
CA TYR A 260 5.26 -26.63 9.76
C TYR A 260 5.49 -25.23 9.19
N LEU A 261 6.57 -25.06 8.43
CA LEU A 261 6.84 -23.87 7.63
C LEU A 261 6.35 -24.08 6.20
N TYR A 262 5.39 -23.28 5.77
CA TYR A 262 4.97 -23.14 4.39
C TYR A 262 5.72 -21.98 3.76
N ALA A 263 6.32 -22.17 2.59
CA ALA A 263 7.13 -21.16 1.92
C ALA A 263 6.93 -21.19 0.39
N GLY A 264 6.63 -20.02 -0.17
CA GLY A 264 6.65 -19.73 -1.60
C GLY A 264 7.92 -18.96 -1.95
N THR A 265 8.83 -19.58 -2.70
CA THR A 265 10.11 -18.99 -3.11
C THR A 265 10.66 -19.71 -4.35
N VAL A 266 11.88 -19.42 -4.79
CA VAL A 266 12.54 -20.16 -5.88
C VAL A 266 13.40 -21.30 -5.36
N SER A 267 13.57 -22.33 -6.18
CA SER A 267 14.35 -23.52 -5.83
C SER A 267 15.85 -23.39 -6.05
N ASP A 268 16.32 -22.37 -6.76
CA ASP A 268 17.66 -22.29 -7.33
C ASP A 268 18.28 -20.88 -7.31
N PHE A 269 19.59 -20.80 -7.57
CA PHE A 269 20.39 -19.57 -7.57
C PHE A 269 20.02 -18.61 -8.71
N LEU A 270 19.56 -19.11 -9.86
CA LEU A 270 19.18 -18.27 -11.01
C LEU A 270 17.78 -17.68 -10.84
N GLY A 271 16.99 -18.20 -9.90
CA GLY A 271 15.65 -17.72 -9.60
C GLY A 271 14.62 -18.01 -10.68
N LYS A 272 14.77 -19.12 -11.42
CA LYS A 272 13.85 -19.53 -12.48
C LYS A 272 12.68 -20.36 -11.92
N ASP A 273 13.00 -21.33 -11.07
CA ASP A 273 12.06 -22.39 -10.72
C ASP A 273 11.29 -22.01 -9.44
N SER A 274 10.16 -21.32 -9.62
CA SER A 274 9.25 -20.95 -8.52
C SER A 274 8.55 -22.17 -7.90
N MET A 275 8.47 -22.20 -6.58
CA MET A 275 8.02 -23.35 -5.79
C MET A 275 7.21 -22.94 -4.57
N PHE A 276 6.09 -23.62 -4.30
CA PHE A 276 5.41 -23.55 -3.00
C PHE A 276 5.56 -24.87 -2.24
N SER A 277 6.08 -24.82 -1.01
CA SER A 277 6.48 -26.01 -0.26
C SER A 277 6.16 -25.96 1.23
N ARG A 278 6.11 -27.13 1.87
CA ARG A 278 6.03 -27.33 3.32
C ARG A 278 7.24 -28.10 3.82
N SER A 279 7.85 -27.58 4.88
CA SER A 279 8.99 -28.15 5.60
C SER A 279 8.76 -28.06 7.11
N LEU A 280 9.70 -28.61 7.91
CA LEU A 280 9.55 -28.80 9.37
C LEU A 280 8.37 -29.72 9.74
N GLY A 281 8.09 -29.81 11.04
CA GLY A 281 7.00 -30.58 11.64
C GLY A 281 7.37 -32.01 12.10
N PRO A 282 6.55 -32.63 12.97
CA PRO A 282 6.77 -33.98 13.49
C PRO A 282 6.06 -35.07 12.64
N PRO A 283 6.54 -36.34 12.62
CA PRO A 283 7.85 -36.84 13.05
C PRO A 283 8.96 -36.55 12.01
N PRO A 284 10.26 -36.73 12.34
CA PRO A 284 11.38 -36.33 11.48
C PRO A 284 11.43 -37.02 10.10
N ASP A 285 10.72 -38.12 9.93
CA ASP A 285 10.71 -38.92 8.69
C ASP A 285 9.73 -38.37 7.64
N GLN A 286 8.92 -37.34 7.97
CA GLN A 286 7.80 -36.93 7.13
C GLN A 286 8.11 -35.78 6.17
N HIS A 287 8.82 -36.16 5.09
CA HIS A 287 8.50 -35.76 3.71
C HIS A 287 8.15 -34.28 3.48
N TYR A 288 9.19 -33.50 3.16
CA TYR A 288 9.09 -32.22 2.44
C TYR A 288 8.09 -32.30 1.27
N ILE A 289 7.03 -31.50 1.30
CA ILE A 289 5.99 -31.46 0.25
C ILE A 289 6.13 -30.20 -0.59
N ARG A 290 5.89 -30.30 -1.90
CA ARG A 290 6.07 -29.18 -2.82
C ARG A 290 5.13 -29.19 -4.02
N THR A 291 5.07 -28.10 -4.77
CA THR A 291 4.41 -28.08 -6.09
C THR A 291 5.19 -28.95 -7.11
N ASP A 292 4.48 -29.45 -8.12
CA ASP A 292 5.16 -30.11 -9.25
C ASP A 292 5.96 -29.10 -10.08
N ILE A 293 7.06 -29.55 -10.67
CA ILE A 293 7.92 -28.78 -11.61
C ILE A 293 7.92 -29.36 -13.01
N SER A 294 7.33 -30.55 -13.19
CA SER A 294 7.23 -31.17 -14.52
C SER A 294 6.10 -30.59 -15.37
N GLU A 295 5.23 -29.75 -14.78
CA GLU A 295 4.04 -29.20 -15.41
C GLU A 295 3.97 -27.68 -15.16
N ASP A 296 4.28 -26.86 -16.18
CA ASP A 296 4.22 -25.39 -16.10
C ASP A 296 2.84 -24.83 -15.70
N TYR A 297 1.79 -25.64 -15.82
CA TYR A 297 0.41 -25.28 -15.44
C TYR A 297 0.27 -25.00 -13.94
N TRP A 298 1.18 -25.51 -13.09
CA TRP A 298 1.13 -25.32 -11.65
C TRP A 298 1.57 -23.91 -11.23
N LEU A 299 2.79 -23.52 -11.57
CA LEU A 299 3.38 -22.21 -11.31
C LEU A 299 4.29 -21.82 -12.48
N ASN A 300 4.16 -20.58 -12.98
CA ASN A 300 4.95 -20.09 -14.11
C ASN A 300 5.68 -18.77 -13.78
N GLU A 301 6.99 -18.82 -13.53
CA GLU A 301 7.80 -17.65 -13.11
C GLU A 301 7.18 -16.92 -11.88
N ALA A 302 6.60 -17.66 -10.92
CA ALA A 302 5.74 -17.10 -9.89
C ALA A 302 6.50 -16.28 -8.82
N LYS A 303 6.00 -15.07 -8.54
CA LYS A 303 6.46 -14.14 -7.50
C LYS A 303 5.46 -14.14 -6.35
N PHE A 304 5.83 -14.75 -5.23
CA PHE A 304 4.99 -14.87 -4.05
C PHE A 304 4.95 -13.57 -3.24
N ILE A 305 3.76 -13.26 -2.71
CA ILE A 305 3.46 -12.01 -2.01
C ILE A 305 3.07 -12.28 -0.55
N ALA A 306 2.08 -13.13 -0.31
CA ALA A 306 1.59 -13.43 1.04
C ALA A 306 1.13 -14.88 1.20
N ALA A 307 1.10 -15.38 2.44
CA ALA A 307 0.58 -16.69 2.80
C ALA A 307 -0.07 -16.67 4.20
N HIS A 308 -1.27 -17.24 4.34
CA HIS A 308 -2.06 -17.22 5.56
C HIS A 308 -2.77 -18.57 5.81
N PRO A 309 -2.74 -19.11 7.04
CA PRO A 309 -3.64 -20.19 7.43
C PRO A 309 -5.06 -19.63 7.60
N ILE A 310 -6.04 -20.28 7.00
CA ILE A 310 -7.45 -19.94 7.13
C ILE A 310 -8.25 -21.25 7.26
N ALA A 311 -9.00 -21.39 8.33
CA ALA A 311 -9.94 -22.49 8.50
C ALA A 311 -11.19 -22.26 7.64
N ASP A 312 -11.63 -23.27 6.89
CA ASP A 312 -12.89 -23.19 6.12
C ASP A 312 -14.12 -23.54 6.96
N THR A 313 -13.96 -24.40 7.97
CA THR A 313 -15.02 -24.84 8.87
C THR A 313 -14.55 -24.81 10.32
N TYR A 314 -15.30 -25.39 11.26
CA TYR A 314 -14.84 -25.61 12.64
C TYR A 314 -14.05 -26.92 12.82
N ASN A 315 -13.92 -27.72 11.76
CA ASN A 315 -13.17 -28.97 11.76
C ASN A 315 -11.72 -28.68 11.30
N PRO A 316 -10.69 -28.96 12.13
CA PRO A 316 -9.29 -28.66 11.76
C PRO A 316 -8.77 -29.50 10.58
N ASP A 317 -9.44 -30.60 10.21
CA ASP A 317 -9.14 -31.31 8.96
C ASP A 317 -9.40 -30.44 7.71
N ASP A 318 -10.29 -29.43 7.82
CA ASP A 318 -10.63 -28.52 6.73
C ASP A 318 -9.72 -27.28 6.67
N ASP A 319 -8.73 -27.14 7.56
CA ASP A 319 -7.76 -26.05 7.57
C ASP A 319 -6.97 -25.99 6.25
N LYS A 320 -6.79 -24.78 5.70
CA LYS A 320 -6.04 -24.56 4.47
C LYS A 320 -5.02 -23.44 4.63
N ILE A 321 -3.95 -23.55 3.85
CA ILE A 321 -3.01 -22.45 3.64
C ILE A 321 -3.37 -21.79 2.33
N TYR A 322 -3.84 -20.55 2.42
CA TYR A 322 -4.05 -19.68 1.26
C TYR A 322 -2.78 -18.89 0.98
N PHE A 323 -2.41 -18.76 -0.28
CA PHE A 323 -1.26 -17.97 -0.69
C PHE A 323 -1.52 -17.19 -1.97
N PHE A 324 -0.92 -16.01 -2.02
CA PHE A 324 -1.16 -14.99 -3.03
C PHE A 324 0.14 -14.68 -3.75
N PHE A 325 0.07 -14.62 -5.07
CA PHE A 325 1.23 -14.46 -5.94
C PHE A 325 0.81 -13.86 -7.28
N ARG A 326 1.80 -13.49 -8.08
CA ARG A 326 1.62 -13.19 -9.51
C ARG A 326 2.53 -14.07 -10.35
N GLU A 327 2.06 -14.49 -11.50
CA GLU A 327 2.77 -15.40 -12.41
C GLU A 327 2.72 -14.89 -13.85
N ALA A 328 3.62 -15.37 -14.71
CA ALA A 328 3.57 -15.07 -16.13
C ALA A 328 2.37 -15.79 -16.78
N SER A 329 1.59 -15.05 -17.58
CA SER A 329 0.49 -15.59 -18.37
C SER A 329 1.02 -16.37 -19.57
N ARG A 330 0.25 -17.38 -19.98
CA ARG A 330 0.39 -18.09 -21.28
C ARG A 330 -0.85 -17.91 -22.16
N GLU A 331 -1.72 -16.97 -21.81
CA GLU A 331 -2.92 -16.60 -22.57
C GLU A 331 -2.57 -15.53 -23.61
N GLY A 332 -1.70 -15.87 -24.55
CA GLY A 332 -1.25 -14.94 -25.59
C GLY A 332 -0.30 -15.58 -26.61
N THR A 333 -0.27 -15.01 -27.82
CA THR A 333 0.81 -15.27 -28.78
C THR A 333 2.15 -14.75 -28.24
N THR A 334 3.26 -15.31 -28.72
CA THR A 334 4.64 -15.16 -28.21
C THR A 334 5.20 -13.73 -28.04
N MET A 335 4.47 -12.69 -28.43
CA MET A 335 4.88 -11.29 -28.36
C MET A 335 4.46 -10.58 -27.06
N ASP A 336 3.48 -11.09 -26.30
CA ASP A 336 2.94 -10.39 -25.13
C ASP A 336 2.87 -11.28 -23.88
N LYS A 337 3.96 -11.28 -23.08
CA LYS A 337 4.03 -11.97 -21.78
C LYS A 337 3.26 -11.15 -20.73
N GLY A 338 1.93 -11.24 -20.74
CA GLY A 338 1.10 -10.69 -19.67
C GLY A 338 1.47 -11.26 -18.30
N VAL A 339 1.24 -10.51 -17.22
CA VAL A 339 1.32 -11.01 -15.83
C VAL A 339 -0.10 -11.21 -15.32
N LEU A 340 -0.34 -12.21 -14.47
CA LEU A 340 -1.63 -12.44 -13.82
C LEU A 340 -1.47 -12.61 -12.32
N SER A 341 -2.36 -11.97 -11.56
CA SER A 341 -2.49 -12.17 -10.12
C SER A 341 -3.31 -13.42 -9.81
N ARG A 342 -2.90 -14.16 -8.77
CA ARG A 342 -3.47 -15.44 -8.36
C ARG A 342 -3.66 -15.52 -6.85
N VAL A 343 -4.72 -16.23 -6.47
CA VAL A 343 -4.87 -16.85 -5.15
C VAL A 343 -4.80 -18.36 -5.33
N ALA A 344 -4.11 -19.06 -4.45
CA ALA A 344 -4.08 -20.51 -4.39
C ALA A 344 -4.30 -21.03 -2.97
N ARG A 345 -4.62 -22.31 -2.85
CA ARG A 345 -4.80 -23.01 -1.57
C ARG A 345 -4.21 -24.41 -1.59
N VAL A 346 -3.82 -24.90 -0.42
CA VAL A 346 -3.54 -26.33 -0.12
C VAL A 346 -4.13 -26.70 1.23
N CYS A 347 -4.49 -27.96 1.43
CA CYS A 347 -4.94 -28.48 2.72
C CYS A 347 -3.77 -28.64 3.69
N LYS A 348 -3.95 -28.21 4.94
CA LYS A 348 -2.92 -28.27 6.00
C LYS A 348 -2.46 -29.70 6.27
N ASN A 349 -3.40 -30.65 6.19
CA ASN A 349 -3.20 -32.09 6.42
C ASN A 349 -2.87 -32.90 5.15
N ASP A 350 -2.57 -32.26 4.01
CA ASP A 350 -2.10 -32.95 2.79
C ASP A 350 -0.75 -33.64 3.08
N VAL A 351 -0.61 -34.90 2.70
CA VAL A 351 0.59 -35.74 2.89
C VAL A 351 1.14 -36.31 1.58
N GLY A 352 0.70 -35.76 0.45
CA GLY A 352 1.01 -36.24 -0.89
C GLY A 352 0.23 -37.50 -1.28
N GLY A 353 0.40 -37.94 -2.52
CA GLY A 353 -0.23 -39.15 -3.04
C GLY A 353 0.59 -40.41 -2.77
N LEU A 354 -0.05 -41.58 -2.93
CA LEU A 354 0.56 -42.88 -2.65
C LEU A 354 1.49 -43.38 -3.78
N ARG A 355 1.05 -43.25 -5.04
CA ARG A 355 1.73 -43.73 -6.25
C ARG A 355 2.21 -42.58 -7.12
N SER A 356 1.28 -41.70 -7.48
CA SER A 356 1.53 -40.42 -8.15
C SER A 356 1.54 -39.28 -7.14
N LEU A 357 2.18 -38.16 -7.49
CA LEU A 357 2.33 -36.99 -6.60
C LEU A 357 2.92 -37.33 -5.21
N THR A 358 3.81 -38.32 -5.14
CA THR A 358 4.58 -38.62 -3.92
C THR A 358 5.41 -37.38 -3.53
N ASN A 359 5.24 -36.89 -2.30
CA ASN A 359 5.90 -35.68 -1.78
C ASN A 359 5.57 -34.41 -2.59
N LYS A 360 4.43 -34.41 -3.30
CA LYS A 360 3.87 -33.25 -3.99
C LYS A 360 2.46 -32.99 -3.49
N TRP A 361 1.99 -31.74 -3.57
CA TRP A 361 0.61 -31.42 -3.15
C TRP A 361 -0.41 -32.22 -3.95
N THR A 362 -1.46 -32.70 -3.30
CA THR A 362 -2.63 -33.35 -3.91
C THR A 362 -3.90 -32.54 -3.76
N THR A 363 -3.79 -31.37 -3.12
CA THR A 363 -4.88 -30.43 -2.85
C THR A 363 -4.62 -29.02 -3.39
N PHE A 364 -3.54 -28.83 -4.16
CA PHE A 364 -3.19 -27.54 -4.76
C PHE A 364 -4.19 -27.13 -5.85
N LEU A 365 -4.81 -25.96 -5.67
CA LEU A 365 -5.62 -25.28 -6.67
C LEU A 365 -5.30 -23.78 -6.68
N LYS A 366 -5.37 -23.14 -7.85
CA LYS A 366 -5.22 -21.68 -8.05
C LYS A 366 -6.36 -21.08 -8.87
N ALA A 367 -6.67 -19.82 -8.64
CA ALA A 367 -7.66 -19.03 -9.39
C ALA A 367 -7.08 -17.65 -9.77
N ARG A 368 -7.60 -17.02 -10.83
CA ARG A 368 -7.27 -15.61 -11.15
C ARG A 368 -7.86 -14.70 -10.08
N LEU A 369 -7.10 -13.70 -9.65
CA LEU A 369 -7.55 -12.60 -8.80
C LEU A 369 -7.61 -11.34 -9.67
N VAL A 370 -8.81 -10.78 -9.89
CA VAL A 370 -9.04 -9.68 -10.83
C VAL A 370 -9.21 -8.37 -10.09
N CYS A 371 -8.40 -7.37 -10.42
CA CYS A 371 -8.60 -5.98 -10.03
C CYS A 371 -8.64 -5.12 -11.30
N SER A 372 -9.83 -4.71 -11.74
CA SER A 372 -10.03 -3.91 -12.96
C SER A 372 -11.07 -2.81 -12.79
N ILE A 373 -10.93 -1.75 -13.58
CA ILE A 373 -11.97 -0.73 -13.74
C ILE A 373 -12.72 -1.04 -15.04
N PRO A 374 -14.03 -1.36 -14.99
CA PRO A 374 -14.82 -1.58 -16.20
C PRO A 374 -14.90 -0.32 -17.06
N GLY A 375 -14.52 -0.44 -18.34
CA GLY A 375 -14.61 0.66 -19.31
C GLY A 375 -16.02 0.82 -19.89
N THR A 376 -16.37 2.05 -20.26
CA THR A 376 -17.65 2.35 -20.97
C THR A 376 -17.77 1.59 -22.29
N ASP A 377 -16.64 1.34 -22.93
CA ASP A 377 -16.53 0.74 -24.26
C ASP A 377 -16.38 -0.80 -24.18
N GLY A 378 -16.59 -1.38 -22.99
CA GLY A 378 -16.48 -2.81 -22.74
C GLY A 378 -15.05 -3.33 -22.55
N VAL A 379 -14.04 -2.46 -22.57
CA VAL A 379 -12.63 -2.81 -22.32
C VAL A 379 -12.23 -2.43 -20.90
N ASP A 380 -11.97 -3.43 -20.07
CA ASP A 380 -11.51 -3.27 -18.69
C ASP A 380 -10.06 -2.76 -18.60
N THR A 381 -9.81 -1.79 -17.72
CA THR A 381 -8.45 -1.38 -17.34
C THR A 381 -7.98 -2.24 -16.17
N HIS A 382 -7.07 -3.19 -16.44
CA HIS A 382 -6.57 -4.15 -15.46
C HIS A 382 -5.33 -3.67 -14.68
N PHE A 383 -5.28 -4.06 -13.40
CA PHE A 383 -4.12 -3.97 -12.52
C PHE A 383 -3.70 -5.40 -12.14
N ASP A 384 -3.01 -6.10 -13.05
CA ASP A 384 -2.70 -7.52 -12.86
C ASP A 384 -1.43 -7.80 -12.02
N GLU A 385 -0.65 -6.79 -11.61
CA GLU A 385 0.52 -6.98 -10.76
C GLU A 385 0.21 -6.79 -9.27
N LEU A 386 -0.11 -7.88 -8.55
CA LEU A 386 -0.20 -7.89 -7.09
C LEU A 386 1.16 -7.53 -6.45
N GLN A 387 1.15 -6.55 -5.53
CA GLN A 387 2.32 -6.12 -4.76
C GLN A 387 2.23 -6.54 -3.29
N ASP A 388 1.04 -6.48 -2.68
CA ASP A 388 0.85 -6.77 -1.25
C ASP A 388 -0.58 -7.22 -0.90
N ILE A 389 -0.75 -7.93 0.23
CA ILE A 389 -2.03 -8.43 0.76
C ILE A 389 -2.12 -8.17 2.26
N PHE A 390 -3.22 -7.56 2.70
CA PHE A 390 -3.55 -7.39 4.13
C PHE A 390 -4.88 -8.06 4.47
N MET A 391 -4.88 -8.83 5.57
CA MET A 391 -6.04 -9.61 6.03
C MET A 391 -6.73 -8.89 7.18
N VAL A 392 -7.92 -8.35 6.94
CA VAL A 392 -8.71 -7.68 7.99
C VAL A 392 -9.68 -8.70 8.62
N PRO A 393 -9.53 -9.05 9.91
CA PRO A 393 -10.46 -9.97 10.57
C PRO A 393 -11.86 -9.36 10.68
N THR A 394 -12.89 -10.21 10.52
CA THR A 394 -14.29 -9.80 10.74
C THR A 394 -14.79 -10.37 12.07
N ARG A 395 -16.11 -10.44 12.27
CA ARG A 395 -16.70 -11.13 13.43
C ARG A 395 -16.58 -12.65 13.33
N ASP A 396 -16.35 -13.17 12.12
CA ASP A 396 -16.02 -14.57 11.88
C ASP A 396 -14.56 -14.64 11.39
N GLU A 397 -13.69 -15.22 12.20
CA GLU A 397 -12.25 -15.35 11.93
C GLU A 397 -11.98 -16.21 10.67
N LYS A 398 -12.94 -17.05 10.27
CA LYS A 398 -12.88 -17.84 9.02
C LYS A 398 -13.22 -17.03 7.79
N ASN A 399 -13.80 -15.84 7.95
CA ASN A 399 -14.18 -14.92 6.88
C ASN A 399 -13.53 -13.54 7.05
N PRO A 400 -12.19 -13.43 7.01
CA PRO A 400 -11.51 -12.15 6.89
C PRO A 400 -11.79 -11.50 5.53
N LYS A 401 -11.66 -10.17 5.47
CA LYS A 401 -11.63 -9.43 4.21
C LYS A 401 -10.19 -9.35 3.70
N VAL A 402 -9.99 -9.74 2.44
CA VAL A 402 -8.67 -9.71 1.78
C VAL A 402 -8.52 -8.38 1.06
N TYR A 403 -7.66 -7.51 1.54
CA TYR A 403 -7.27 -6.28 0.83
C TYR A 403 -6.01 -6.58 0.01
N GLY A 404 -5.99 -6.20 -1.27
CA GLY A 404 -4.82 -6.37 -2.13
C GLY A 404 -4.42 -5.08 -2.83
N VAL A 405 -3.12 -4.77 -2.84
CA VAL A 405 -2.51 -3.70 -3.63
C VAL A 405 -2.06 -4.26 -4.97
N PHE A 406 -2.52 -3.63 -6.04
CA PHE A 406 -2.20 -4.02 -7.42
C PHE A 406 -1.61 -2.84 -8.19
N THR A 407 -0.79 -3.12 -9.19
CA THR A 407 -0.29 -2.13 -10.14
C THR A 407 -0.52 -2.56 -11.59
N THR A 408 -0.44 -1.60 -12.50
CA THR A 408 -0.39 -1.84 -13.94
C THR A 408 0.90 -2.57 -14.34
N THR A 409 0.81 -3.41 -15.36
CA THR A 409 1.96 -4.06 -16.03
C THR A 409 2.73 -3.11 -16.95
N SER A 410 2.07 -2.05 -17.45
CA SER A 410 2.69 -1.07 -18.34
C SER A 410 3.82 -0.30 -17.64
N SER A 411 4.97 -0.19 -18.31
CA SER A 411 6.07 0.67 -17.90
C SER A 411 5.73 2.16 -18.06
N ILE A 412 4.95 2.49 -19.09
CA ILE A 412 4.55 3.86 -19.47
C ILE A 412 3.43 4.35 -18.55
N PHE A 413 2.33 3.59 -18.44
CA PHE A 413 1.19 3.96 -17.63
C PHE A 413 1.38 3.46 -16.19
N LYS A 414 1.90 4.34 -15.32
CA LYS A 414 1.97 4.09 -13.87
C LYS A 414 0.57 4.20 -13.26
N GLY A 415 0.01 3.06 -12.87
CA GLY A 415 -1.25 2.96 -12.15
C GLY A 415 -1.13 1.99 -10.97
N SER A 416 -1.84 2.29 -9.90
CA SER A 416 -2.00 1.47 -8.70
C SER A 416 -3.47 1.44 -8.26
N ALA A 417 -3.90 0.33 -7.69
CA ALA A 417 -5.27 0.13 -7.22
C ALA A 417 -5.29 -0.69 -5.93
N VAL A 418 -6.34 -0.51 -5.12
CA VAL A 418 -6.66 -1.39 -3.99
C VAL A 418 -8.01 -2.06 -4.24
N CYS A 419 -8.03 -3.39 -4.18
CA CYS A 419 -9.25 -4.20 -4.30
C CYS A 419 -9.49 -4.97 -2.99
N ILE A 420 -10.77 -5.14 -2.62
CA ILE A 420 -11.18 -6.00 -1.49
C ILE A 420 -11.91 -7.23 -2.04
N TYR A 421 -11.63 -8.41 -1.49
CA TYR A 421 -12.29 -9.67 -1.79
C TYR A 421 -12.86 -10.31 -0.51
N ASN A 422 -13.99 -11.00 -0.58
CA ASN A 422 -14.44 -11.86 0.52
C ASN A 422 -13.81 -13.26 0.39
N MET A 423 -13.53 -13.90 1.52
CA MET A 423 -13.13 -15.32 1.53
C MET A 423 -14.24 -16.26 1.05
N GLU A 424 -15.51 -15.87 1.17
CA GLU A 424 -16.65 -16.63 0.64
C GLU A 424 -16.61 -16.72 -0.89
N ASP A 425 -16.37 -15.60 -1.58
CA ASP A 425 -16.24 -15.54 -3.04
C ASP A 425 -15.04 -16.36 -3.54
N ILE A 426 -13.91 -16.27 -2.83
CA ILE A 426 -12.71 -17.08 -3.10
C ILE A 426 -13.03 -18.58 -2.97
N ARG A 427 -13.75 -19.00 -1.93
CA ARG A 427 -14.19 -20.39 -1.73
C ARG A 427 -15.19 -20.83 -2.80
N ALA A 428 -16.12 -19.97 -3.20
CA ALA A 428 -17.08 -20.25 -4.25
C ALA A 428 -16.37 -20.57 -5.58
N VAL A 429 -15.35 -19.79 -5.96
CA VAL A 429 -14.53 -20.05 -7.15
C VAL A 429 -13.77 -21.38 -7.05
N PHE A 430 -13.18 -21.71 -5.89
CA PHE A 430 -12.55 -23.03 -5.68
C PHE A 430 -13.54 -24.20 -5.64
N ASN A 431 -14.82 -23.93 -5.45
CA ASN A 431 -15.92 -24.89 -5.58
C ASN A 431 -16.62 -24.80 -6.97
N GLY A 432 -16.14 -23.94 -7.87
CA GLY A 432 -16.60 -23.80 -9.25
C GLY A 432 -15.90 -24.74 -10.24
N PRO A 433 -16.13 -24.59 -11.55
CA PRO A 433 -15.54 -25.46 -12.57
C PRO A 433 -14.02 -25.28 -12.70
N TYR A 434 -13.34 -26.36 -13.08
CA TYR A 434 -11.91 -26.37 -13.38
C TYR A 434 -11.66 -25.87 -14.80
N ALA A 435 -10.51 -25.25 -15.04
CA ALA A 435 -10.04 -24.89 -16.37
C ALA A 435 -9.38 -26.11 -17.04
N HIS A 436 -9.65 -26.30 -18.33
CA HIS A 436 -9.13 -27.41 -19.13
C HIS A 436 -8.46 -26.93 -20.43
N LYS A 437 -7.55 -27.76 -20.97
CA LYS A 437 -6.94 -27.64 -22.29
C LYS A 437 -6.83 -29.04 -22.91
N GLU A 438 -7.31 -29.21 -24.13
CA GLU A 438 -7.14 -30.45 -24.90
C GLU A 438 -5.69 -30.67 -25.36
N GLY A 439 -4.91 -29.60 -25.48
CA GLY A 439 -3.48 -29.65 -25.80
C GLY A 439 -2.77 -28.30 -25.55
N PRO A 440 -1.43 -28.23 -25.71
CA PRO A 440 -0.63 -27.06 -25.34
C PRO A 440 -1.11 -25.75 -26.00
N ASP A 441 -1.40 -25.81 -27.29
CA ASP A 441 -1.80 -24.68 -28.14
C ASP A 441 -3.29 -24.30 -28.04
N HIS A 442 -4.10 -25.15 -27.37
CA HIS A 442 -5.52 -24.85 -27.15
C HIS A 442 -5.69 -23.76 -26.09
N ARG A 443 -6.79 -23.01 -26.18
CA ARG A 443 -7.16 -22.03 -25.14
C ARG A 443 -7.69 -22.75 -23.89
N TRP A 444 -7.63 -22.09 -22.74
CA TRP A 444 -8.34 -22.56 -21.56
C TRP A 444 -9.85 -22.48 -21.78
N VAL A 445 -10.54 -23.58 -21.49
CA VAL A 445 -12.00 -23.72 -21.55
C VAL A 445 -12.53 -24.23 -20.21
N GLU A 446 -13.84 -24.18 -20.01
CA GLU A 446 -14.49 -24.81 -18.86
C GLU A 446 -14.43 -26.33 -18.98
N TYR A 447 -14.16 -27.04 -17.88
CA TYR A 447 -14.19 -28.51 -17.87
C TYR A 447 -15.61 -29.05 -17.70
N GLU A 448 -16.23 -29.49 -18.79
CA GLU A 448 -17.57 -30.08 -18.82
C GLU A 448 -17.61 -31.59 -18.51
N GLY A 449 -16.45 -32.24 -18.34
CA GLY A 449 -16.37 -33.68 -18.11
C GLY A 449 -16.74 -34.12 -16.69
N LYS A 450 -16.68 -35.44 -16.45
CA LYS A 450 -16.98 -36.02 -15.13
C LYS A 450 -15.84 -35.75 -14.14
N ILE A 451 -16.09 -34.90 -13.14
CA ILE A 451 -15.20 -34.67 -12.01
C ILE A 451 -15.15 -35.95 -11.12
N PRO A 452 -13.97 -36.47 -10.74
CA PRO A 452 -13.85 -37.67 -9.92
C PRO A 452 -14.16 -37.40 -8.42
N TYR A 453 -14.30 -38.47 -7.63
CA TYR A 453 -14.66 -38.40 -6.20
C TYR A 453 -13.61 -39.10 -5.32
N PRO A 454 -13.19 -38.53 -4.17
CA PRO A 454 -13.58 -37.21 -3.64
C PRO A 454 -13.11 -36.08 -4.55
N ARG A 455 -13.82 -34.93 -4.47
CA ARG A 455 -13.58 -33.83 -5.39
C ARG A 455 -12.11 -33.34 -5.29
N PRO A 456 -11.37 -33.24 -6.40
CA PRO A 456 -10.00 -32.72 -6.43
C PRO A 456 -9.86 -31.38 -5.68
N GLY A 457 -8.93 -31.31 -4.71
CA GLY A 457 -8.73 -30.15 -3.84
C GLY A 457 -9.54 -30.16 -2.52
N THR A 458 -10.27 -31.23 -2.23
CA THR A 458 -10.92 -31.45 -0.92
C THR A 458 -9.90 -31.96 0.10
N CYS A 459 -9.98 -31.52 1.36
CA CYS A 459 -9.13 -32.07 2.41
C CYS A 459 -9.63 -33.44 2.86
N PRO A 460 -8.76 -34.42 3.17
CA PRO A 460 -9.18 -35.65 3.79
C PRO A 460 -9.74 -35.34 5.19
N SER A 461 -10.94 -35.84 5.50
CA SER A 461 -11.51 -35.77 6.85
C SER A 461 -12.35 -36.97 7.18
N ARG A 462 -12.15 -37.49 8.39
CA ARG A 462 -12.88 -38.65 8.93
C ARG A 462 -14.37 -38.36 9.18
N THR A 463 -14.73 -37.08 9.29
CA THR A 463 -16.10 -36.62 9.58
C THR A 463 -17.05 -36.82 8.39
N TYR A 464 -16.55 -36.65 7.16
CA TYR A 464 -17.40 -36.64 5.95
C TYR A 464 -17.23 -37.90 5.07
N ASP A 465 -16.02 -38.48 4.98
CA ASP A 465 -15.83 -39.80 4.34
C ASP A 465 -14.83 -40.65 5.14
N PRO A 466 -15.28 -41.68 5.88
CA PRO A 466 -14.41 -42.51 6.71
C PRO A 466 -13.42 -43.39 5.90
N ARG A 467 -13.57 -43.48 4.57
CA ARG A 467 -12.65 -44.21 3.69
C ARG A 467 -11.38 -43.42 3.37
N HIS A 468 -11.49 -42.09 3.27
CA HIS A 468 -10.40 -41.21 2.84
C HIS A 468 -9.79 -40.47 4.04
N LYS A 469 -8.96 -41.17 4.83
CA LYS A 469 -8.40 -40.66 6.08
C LYS A 469 -7.17 -39.77 5.86
N THR A 470 -6.50 -39.93 4.73
CA THR A 470 -5.31 -39.21 4.29
C THR A 470 -5.36 -39.01 2.78
N THR A 471 -4.55 -38.10 2.24
CA THR A 471 -4.43 -37.92 0.78
C THR A 471 -3.80 -39.12 0.06
N LYS A 472 -3.15 -40.04 0.78
CA LYS A 472 -2.64 -41.31 0.23
C LYS A 472 -3.75 -42.33 -0.03
N ASP A 473 -4.92 -42.13 0.57
CA ASP A 473 -6.10 -42.97 0.36
C ASP A 473 -6.90 -42.52 -0.89
N PHE A 474 -6.59 -41.35 -1.46
CA PHE A 474 -7.30 -40.84 -2.63
C PHE A 474 -7.06 -41.72 -3.88
N PRO A 475 -8.11 -42.04 -4.66
CA PRO A 475 -8.00 -42.79 -5.91
C PRO A 475 -7.05 -42.19 -6.95
N ASP A 476 -6.45 -43.04 -7.78
CA ASP A 476 -5.48 -42.63 -8.81
C ASP A 476 -6.09 -41.68 -9.87
N ASP A 477 -7.41 -41.72 -10.12
CA ASP A 477 -8.10 -40.79 -11.04
C ASP A 477 -8.25 -39.39 -10.45
N VAL A 478 -8.52 -39.25 -9.15
CA VAL A 478 -8.50 -37.96 -8.42
C VAL A 478 -7.10 -37.33 -8.48
N ILE A 479 -6.06 -38.13 -8.24
CA ILE A 479 -4.65 -37.69 -8.27
C ILE A 479 -4.21 -37.31 -9.70
N SER A 480 -4.61 -38.09 -10.71
CA SER A 480 -4.36 -37.79 -12.12
C SER A 480 -5.07 -36.50 -12.54
N PHE A 481 -6.33 -36.33 -12.13
CA PHE A 481 -7.12 -35.14 -12.45
C PHE A 481 -6.48 -33.87 -11.92
N ILE A 482 -6.14 -33.80 -10.62
CA ILE A 482 -5.62 -32.56 -10.03
C ILE A 482 -4.24 -32.16 -10.58
N ARG A 483 -3.43 -33.15 -10.99
CA ARG A 483 -2.14 -32.89 -11.65
C ARG A 483 -2.31 -32.07 -12.93
N MET A 484 -3.37 -32.36 -13.69
CA MET A 484 -3.66 -31.72 -14.98
C MET A 484 -4.58 -30.50 -14.88
N HIS A 485 -5.36 -30.38 -13.81
CA HIS A 485 -6.36 -29.32 -13.61
C HIS A 485 -6.13 -28.50 -12.31
N PRO A 486 -4.94 -27.90 -12.08
CA PRO A 486 -4.69 -27.08 -10.90
C PRO A 486 -5.35 -25.69 -10.96
N LEU A 487 -5.85 -25.27 -12.12
CA LEU A 487 -6.43 -23.94 -12.36
C LEU A 487 -7.97 -23.99 -12.34
N MET A 488 -8.61 -23.09 -11.60
CA MET A 488 -10.05 -22.85 -11.66
C MET A 488 -10.40 -21.99 -12.88
N TYR A 489 -11.54 -22.27 -13.52
CA TYR A 489 -11.99 -21.53 -14.72
C TYR A 489 -12.52 -20.13 -14.39
N HIS A 490 -13.31 -20.00 -13.33
CA HIS A 490 -13.80 -18.70 -12.88
C HIS A 490 -12.71 -17.86 -12.20
N SER A 491 -12.85 -16.54 -12.31
CA SER A 491 -12.00 -15.57 -11.64
C SER A 491 -12.64 -15.05 -10.36
N VAL A 492 -11.82 -14.69 -9.36
CA VAL A 492 -12.26 -13.99 -8.16
C VAL A 492 -12.29 -12.48 -8.46
N TYR A 493 -13.47 -11.88 -8.33
CA TYR A 493 -13.74 -10.45 -8.51
C TYR A 493 -13.85 -9.73 -7.16
N PRO A 494 -13.58 -8.41 -7.09
CA PRO A 494 -13.66 -7.66 -5.85
C PRO A 494 -15.13 -7.40 -5.46
N ILE A 495 -15.38 -7.20 -4.17
CA ILE A 495 -16.74 -7.04 -3.58
C ILE A 495 -17.58 -5.99 -4.33
N THR A 496 -16.95 -4.92 -4.79
CA THR A 496 -17.56 -3.77 -5.47
C THR A 496 -17.57 -3.87 -6.99
N GLY A 497 -17.04 -4.95 -7.58
CA GLY A 497 -16.83 -5.11 -9.04
C GLY A 497 -15.77 -4.17 -9.64
N ARG A 498 -15.11 -3.36 -8.82
CA ARG A 498 -14.05 -2.38 -9.15
C ARG A 498 -13.18 -2.10 -7.91
N PRO A 499 -11.99 -1.50 -8.06
CA PRO A 499 -11.18 -1.00 -6.95
C PRO A 499 -11.95 -0.08 -6.00
N ILE A 500 -11.47 -0.01 -4.75
CA ILE A 500 -11.93 0.91 -3.70
C ILE A 500 -10.96 2.08 -3.46
N PHE A 501 -9.79 2.03 -4.09
CA PHE A 501 -8.84 3.13 -4.19
C PHE A 501 -8.11 3.03 -5.52
N THR A 502 -7.90 4.16 -6.20
CA THR A 502 -7.11 4.22 -7.42
C THR A 502 -6.11 5.38 -7.40
N ARG A 503 -4.89 5.12 -7.90
CA ARG A 503 -3.90 6.16 -8.16
C ARG A 503 -3.31 5.95 -9.54
N ILE A 504 -3.54 6.91 -10.42
CA ILE A 504 -3.02 6.94 -11.79
C ILE A 504 -2.31 8.29 -11.99
N ASN A 505 -1.44 8.36 -13.01
CA ASN A 505 -0.72 9.59 -13.37
C ASN A 505 0.24 10.14 -12.28
N THR A 506 0.59 9.33 -11.28
CA THR A 506 1.62 9.64 -10.28
C THR A 506 2.99 9.12 -10.69
N GLU A 507 4.05 9.80 -10.22
CA GLU A 507 5.43 9.34 -10.41
C GLU A 507 5.74 8.05 -9.64
N TYR A 508 5.02 7.81 -8.54
CA TYR A 508 5.16 6.63 -7.68
C TYR A 508 4.10 5.56 -7.95
N ARG A 509 4.40 4.32 -7.55
CA ARG A 509 3.46 3.20 -7.40
C ARG A 509 3.27 2.83 -5.93
N LEU A 510 2.13 2.21 -5.61
CA LEU A 510 1.89 1.60 -4.30
C LEU A 510 2.70 0.30 -4.17
N THR A 511 3.26 0.04 -2.99
CA THR A 511 4.09 -1.14 -2.70
C THR A 511 3.56 -1.99 -1.55
N GLN A 512 2.91 -1.40 -0.55
CA GLN A 512 2.52 -2.04 0.70
C GLN A 512 1.20 -1.48 1.24
N ILE A 513 0.48 -2.25 2.06
CA ILE A 513 -0.77 -1.85 2.71
C ILE A 513 -0.85 -2.36 4.15
N ALA A 514 -1.25 -1.49 5.07
CA ALA A 514 -1.76 -1.86 6.38
C ALA A 514 -3.15 -1.25 6.58
N VAL A 515 -4.06 -1.96 7.26
CA VAL A 515 -5.45 -1.49 7.45
C VAL A 515 -5.83 -1.56 8.93
N ASP A 516 -6.26 -0.43 9.52
CA ASP A 516 -6.88 -0.41 10.84
C ASP A 516 -8.41 -0.33 10.74
N ARG A 517 -9.11 -0.90 11.71
CA ARG A 517 -10.58 -0.82 11.83
C ARG A 517 -10.96 0.09 12.99
N VAL A 518 -11.12 1.37 12.69
CA VAL A 518 -11.22 2.45 13.68
C VAL A 518 -12.70 2.68 14.06
N PRO A 519 -13.06 2.69 15.35
CA PRO A 519 -14.37 3.15 15.80
C PRO A 519 -14.46 4.68 15.69
N ALA A 520 -15.58 5.17 15.18
CA ALA A 520 -15.92 6.59 15.04
C ALA A 520 -17.25 6.89 15.78
N GLU A 521 -17.74 8.13 15.71
CA GLU A 521 -19.03 8.53 16.29
C GLU A 521 -20.23 7.86 15.59
N ASP A 522 -20.16 7.75 14.25
CA ASP A 522 -21.22 7.23 13.38
C ASP A 522 -21.05 5.74 12.99
N GLY A 523 -19.90 5.12 13.28
CA GLY A 523 -19.70 3.71 12.92
C GLY A 523 -18.29 3.16 13.13
N HIS A 524 -17.83 2.34 12.19
CA HIS A 524 -16.46 1.85 12.12
C HIS A 524 -15.95 2.00 10.69
N TYR A 525 -14.73 2.51 10.54
CA TYR A 525 -14.11 2.77 9.24
C TYR A 525 -12.86 1.92 9.06
N ALA A 526 -12.63 1.45 7.83
CA ALA A 526 -11.36 0.90 7.42
C ALA A 526 -10.44 2.06 7.00
N VAL A 527 -9.38 2.29 7.75
CA VAL A 527 -8.35 3.27 7.41
C VAL A 527 -7.15 2.54 6.83
N MET A 528 -6.86 2.80 5.56
CA MET A 528 -5.75 2.19 4.83
C MET A 528 -4.52 3.10 4.91
N PHE A 529 -3.37 2.51 5.22
CA PHE A 529 -2.06 3.12 5.13
C PHE A 529 -1.33 2.45 3.97
N LEU A 530 -1.10 3.19 2.89
CA LEU A 530 -0.57 2.68 1.63
C LEU A 530 0.85 3.21 1.42
N GLY A 531 1.84 2.32 1.43
CA GLY A 531 3.24 2.66 1.17
C GLY A 531 3.53 2.79 -0.32
N THR A 532 4.52 3.62 -0.67
CA THR A 532 4.94 3.85 -2.06
C THR A 532 6.41 3.51 -2.33
N ASP A 533 6.75 3.33 -3.61
CA ASP A 533 8.13 3.17 -4.09
C ASP A 533 8.98 4.46 -3.97
N ALA A 534 8.36 5.61 -3.71
CA ALA A 534 9.01 6.89 -3.41
C ALA A 534 9.25 7.15 -1.90
N GLY A 535 8.77 6.28 -1.01
CA GLY A 535 8.96 6.42 0.44
C GLY A 535 7.93 7.33 1.14
N SER A 536 6.78 7.56 0.50
CA SER A 536 5.63 8.22 1.13
C SER A 536 4.54 7.21 1.54
N ILE A 537 3.74 7.58 2.54
CA ILE A 537 2.59 6.81 3.02
C ILE A 537 1.33 7.62 2.78
N LEU A 538 0.36 7.08 2.05
CA LEU A 538 -0.97 7.65 1.92
C LEU A 538 -1.89 7.08 3.01
N LYS A 539 -2.53 7.94 3.79
CA LYS A 539 -3.61 7.56 4.71
C LYS A 539 -4.95 7.82 4.03
N VAL A 540 -5.72 6.77 3.80
CA VAL A 540 -6.95 6.80 2.98
C VAL A 540 -8.10 6.15 3.72
N VAL A 541 -9.29 6.75 3.62
CA VAL A 541 -10.54 6.15 4.09
C VAL A 541 -11.47 5.93 2.91
N SER A 542 -12.09 4.75 2.86
CA SER A 542 -13.16 4.44 1.93
C SER A 542 -14.50 4.55 2.65
N ILE A 543 -15.35 5.48 2.20
CA ILE A 543 -16.61 5.83 2.83
C ILE A 543 -17.75 5.36 1.94
N THR A 544 -18.61 4.48 2.44
CA THR A 544 -19.81 4.05 1.69
C THR A 544 -20.88 5.14 1.74
N GLN A 545 -21.22 5.69 0.57
CA GLN A 545 -22.32 6.63 0.40
C GLN A 545 -23.66 5.88 0.24
N GLU A 546 -24.77 6.62 0.35
CA GLU A 546 -26.14 6.07 0.39
C GLU A 546 -26.58 5.37 -0.90
N ASN A 547 -25.96 5.74 -2.02
CA ASN A 547 -26.11 5.09 -3.32
C ASN A 547 -25.22 3.85 -3.50
N TRP A 548 -24.62 3.35 -2.42
CA TRP A 548 -23.63 2.25 -2.40
C TRP A 548 -22.34 2.53 -3.18
N ALA A 549 -22.08 3.77 -3.60
CA ALA A 549 -20.78 4.17 -4.12
C ALA A 549 -19.78 4.32 -2.97
N ALA A 550 -18.55 3.85 -3.18
CA ALA A 550 -17.44 4.15 -2.29
C ALA A 550 -16.86 5.53 -2.65
N GLU A 551 -16.82 6.45 -1.69
CA GLU A 551 -16.05 7.68 -1.78
C GLU A 551 -14.65 7.46 -1.21
N GLU A 552 -13.64 7.80 -2.03
CA GLU A 552 -12.24 7.77 -1.64
C GLU A 552 -11.85 9.11 -1.01
N VAL A 553 -11.33 9.09 0.22
CA VAL A 553 -10.84 10.29 0.92
C VAL A 553 -9.37 10.08 1.32
N VAL A 554 -8.47 10.78 0.64
CA VAL A 554 -7.03 10.80 0.98
C VAL A 554 -6.81 11.88 2.06
N LEU A 555 -6.56 11.44 3.29
CA LEU A 555 -6.41 12.29 4.47
C LEU A 555 -5.03 12.93 4.55
N GLU A 556 -3.98 12.09 4.46
CA GLU A 556 -2.60 12.49 4.70
C GLU A 556 -1.68 11.83 3.65
N GLU A 557 -0.69 12.56 3.13
CA GLU A 557 0.50 12.01 2.47
C GLU A 557 1.73 12.31 3.34
N LEU A 558 2.43 11.28 3.78
CA LEU A 558 3.49 11.36 4.79
C LEU A 558 4.83 10.91 4.21
N GLN A 559 5.83 11.80 4.13
CA GLN A 559 7.16 11.39 3.67
C GLN A 559 7.90 10.65 4.81
N ALA A 560 7.98 9.32 4.70
CA ALA A 560 8.51 8.45 5.76
C ALA A 560 10.04 8.52 5.89
N PHE A 561 10.75 8.69 4.76
CA PHE A 561 12.21 8.71 4.72
C PHE A 561 12.75 10.06 4.23
N LYS A 562 13.90 10.48 4.78
CA LYS A 562 14.59 11.74 4.43
C LYS A 562 14.86 11.86 2.93
N ASN A 563 15.30 10.77 2.32
CA ASN A 563 15.53 10.64 0.89
C ASN A 563 14.46 9.69 0.33
N PRO A 564 13.96 9.89 -0.91
CA PRO A 564 13.05 8.95 -1.54
C PRO A 564 13.66 7.54 -1.61
N SER A 565 13.00 6.57 -0.99
CA SER A 565 13.44 5.18 -0.89
C SER A 565 12.21 4.31 -0.70
N PRO A 566 12.06 3.19 -1.44
CA PRO A 566 10.82 2.43 -1.47
C PRO A 566 10.49 1.82 -0.10
N ILE A 567 9.22 1.90 0.29
CA ILE A 567 8.69 1.15 1.43
C ILE A 567 8.62 -0.33 1.03
N LEU A 568 9.35 -1.16 1.78
CA LEU A 568 9.51 -2.59 1.53
C LEU A 568 8.59 -3.46 2.41
N SER A 569 8.23 -2.95 3.59
CA SER A 569 7.35 -3.66 4.52
C SER A 569 6.62 -2.67 5.44
N MET A 570 5.37 -3.00 5.81
CA MET A 570 4.57 -2.23 6.76
C MET A 570 3.89 -3.19 7.75
N GLU A 571 3.97 -2.89 9.05
CA GLU A 571 3.32 -3.65 10.13
C GLU A 571 2.57 -2.68 11.04
N ILE A 572 1.35 -3.01 11.47
CA ILE A 572 0.49 -2.10 12.23
C ILE A 572 0.15 -2.64 13.63
N SER A 573 0.22 -1.76 14.64
CA SER A 573 -0.29 -2.03 15.99
C SER A 573 -1.42 -1.07 16.32
N SER A 574 -2.66 -1.51 16.11
CA SER A 574 -3.85 -0.76 16.56
C SER A 574 -3.88 -0.62 18.09
N LYS A 575 -3.26 -1.54 18.84
CA LYS A 575 -3.14 -1.47 20.31
C LYS A 575 -2.23 -0.34 20.78
N GLN A 576 -1.10 -0.12 20.10
CA GLN A 576 -0.12 0.92 20.46
C GLN A 576 -0.30 2.21 19.66
N GLN A 577 -1.19 2.18 18.66
CA GLN A 577 -1.49 3.29 17.75
C GLN A 577 -0.26 3.74 16.93
N GLN A 578 0.52 2.75 16.49
CA GLN A 578 1.72 2.93 15.68
C GLN A 578 1.69 2.08 14.42
N LEU A 579 2.40 2.56 13.40
CA LEU A 579 2.72 1.89 12.14
C LEU A 579 4.24 1.77 12.02
N PHE A 580 4.75 0.56 11.91
CA PHE A 580 6.16 0.28 11.65
C PHE A 580 6.37 0.26 10.14
N VAL A 581 7.30 1.07 9.63
CA VAL A 581 7.53 1.23 8.19
C VAL A 581 8.99 0.97 7.87
N GLY A 582 9.21 -0.11 7.13
CA GLY A 582 10.52 -0.61 6.76
C GLY A 582 10.90 -0.22 5.33
N GLY A 583 12.11 0.31 5.16
CA GLY A 583 12.67 0.70 3.86
C GLY A 583 14.06 0.11 3.62
N ARG A 584 14.72 0.52 2.53
CA ARG A 584 16.09 0.09 2.24
C ARG A 584 17.10 0.57 3.27
N ASP A 585 16.91 1.78 3.77
CA ASP A 585 17.94 2.53 4.50
C ASP A 585 17.55 2.82 5.96
N GLY A 586 16.38 2.34 6.41
CA GLY A 586 15.95 2.46 7.81
C GLY A 586 14.58 1.89 8.13
N LEU A 587 14.29 1.87 9.42
CA LEU A 587 12.96 1.68 10.01
C LEU A 587 12.49 3.03 10.57
N VAL A 588 11.22 3.38 10.34
CA VAL A 588 10.55 4.48 11.05
C VAL A 588 9.25 4.01 11.71
N LEU A 589 8.97 4.56 12.88
CA LEU A 589 7.69 4.44 13.57
C LEU A 589 6.83 5.66 13.20
N VAL A 590 5.58 5.44 12.81
CA VAL A 590 4.64 6.52 12.42
C VAL A 590 3.37 6.41 13.25
N ALA A 591 2.98 7.49 13.92
CA ALA A 591 1.70 7.53 14.64
C ALA A 591 0.51 7.41 13.68
N LEU A 592 -0.50 6.60 14.02
CA LEU A 592 -1.70 6.40 13.17
C LEU A 592 -2.57 7.66 13.05
N HIS A 593 -2.44 8.58 14.01
CA HIS A 593 -3.19 9.84 14.06
C HIS A 593 -2.34 10.98 14.64
N ARG A 594 -2.66 12.20 14.22
CA ARG A 594 -1.97 13.42 14.65
C ARG A 594 -2.92 14.63 14.66
N CYS A 595 -4.09 14.44 15.25
CA CYS A 595 -5.26 15.33 15.16
C CYS A 595 -5.00 16.84 15.30
N HIS A 596 -3.99 17.23 16.09
CA HIS A 596 -3.57 18.62 16.27
C HIS A 596 -3.11 19.31 14.97
N ILE A 597 -2.70 18.57 13.92
CA ILE A 597 -2.30 19.18 12.63
C ILE A 597 -3.48 19.75 11.85
N TYR A 598 -4.70 19.21 12.05
CA TYR A 598 -5.84 19.57 11.22
C TYR A 598 -6.30 20.99 11.48
N GLY A 599 -6.24 21.43 12.75
CA GLY A 599 -6.73 22.74 13.13
C GLY A 599 -6.86 22.99 14.61
N GLN A 600 -7.11 24.27 14.93
CA GLN A 600 -7.50 24.74 16.25
C GLN A 600 -9.02 25.02 16.32
N GLY A 601 -9.73 25.07 15.19
CA GLY A 601 -11.19 25.15 15.17
C GLY A 601 -11.89 23.77 15.10
N CYS A 602 -13.11 23.71 15.62
CA CYS A 602 -14.04 22.59 15.46
C CYS A 602 -14.28 22.29 13.97
N ALA A 603 -14.46 23.33 13.16
CA ALA A 603 -14.76 23.15 11.74
C ALA A 603 -13.59 22.55 10.96
N GLU A 604 -12.35 22.97 11.25
CA GLU A 604 -11.14 22.39 10.66
C GLU A 604 -10.99 20.90 11.00
N CYS A 605 -11.30 20.54 12.25
CA CYS A 605 -11.29 19.17 12.77
C CYS A 605 -12.39 18.30 12.13
N CYS A 606 -13.61 18.81 12.02
CA CYS A 606 -14.74 18.11 11.41
C CYS A 606 -14.50 17.86 9.91
N LEU A 607 -14.03 18.90 9.19
CA LEU A 607 -13.66 18.80 7.77
C LEU A 607 -12.50 17.83 7.51
N ALA A 608 -11.74 17.42 8.55
CA ALA A 608 -10.67 16.44 8.38
C ALA A 608 -11.20 15.06 7.93
N ARG A 609 -12.43 14.67 8.33
CA ARG A 609 -13.03 13.35 8.06
C ARG A 609 -12.12 12.18 8.46
N ASP A 610 -11.29 12.37 9.49
CA ASP A 610 -10.37 11.37 10.02
C ASP A 610 -11.02 10.58 11.18
N PRO A 611 -11.29 9.26 11.05
CA PRO A 611 -11.93 8.45 12.08
C PRO A 611 -11.22 8.47 13.43
N TYR A 612 -9.90 8.71 13.46
CA TYR A 612 -9.16 8.80 14.71
C TYR A 612 -9.35 10.12 15.47
N CYS A 613 -9.96 11.15 14.86
CA CYS A 613 -9.92 12.52 15.34
C CYS A 613 -11.32 13.14 15.47
N ALA A 614 -11.57 13.78 16.61
CA ALA A 614 -12.84 14.45 16.90
C ALA A 614 -12.59 15.72 17.72
N TRP A 615 -13.42 16.75 17.53
CA TRP A 615 -13.38 17.94 18.38
C TRP A 615 -13.84 17.59 19.80
N ASP A 616 -13.13 18.09 20.82
CA ASP A 616 -13.42 17.79 22.23
C ASP A 616 -14.06 18.93 23.03
N GLY A 617 -14.37 20.05 22.38
CA GLY A 617 -14.79 21.31 23.00
C GLY A 617 -13.63 22.28 23.24
N SER A 618 -12.39 21.91 22.93
CA SER A 618 -11.22 22.78 23.11
C SER A 618 -10.15 22.64 22.03
N HIS A 619 -9.90 21.44 21.53
CA HIS A 619 -8.96 21.17 20.44
C HIS A 619 -9.34 19.91 19.65
N CYS A 620 -8.73 19.73 18.48
CA CYS A 620 -8.86 18.51 17.70
C CYS A 620 -8.01 17.40 18.34
N SER A 621 -8.65 16.44 19.01
CA SER A 621 -7.97 15.38 19.77
C SER A 621 -8.44 13.99 19.35
N ARG A 622 -7.80 12.95 19.89
CA ARG A 622 -8.12 11.56 19.54
C ARG A 622 -9.58 11.25 19.90
N TYR A 623 -10.31 10.62 18.99
CA TYR A 623 -11.63 10.06 19.28
C TYR A 623 -11.50 8.92 20.29
N ILE A 624 -12.31 8.98 21.35
CA ILE A 624 -12.43 7.97 22.40
C ILE A 624 -13.93 7.76 22.62
N PRO A 625 -14.47 6.54 22.48
CA PRO A 625 -15.88 6.26 22.75
C PRO A 625 -16.26 6.68 24.18
N ALA A 626 -17.18 7.63 24.31
CA ALA A 626 -17.55 8.23 25.59
C ALA A 626 -18.94 7.79 26.06
N SER A 627 -19.06 7.43 27.34
CA SER A 627 -20.36 7.19 27.98
C SER A 627 -21.09 8.51 28.25
N LYS A 628 -21.86 8.99 27.26
CA LYS A 628 -22.88 10.05 27.30
C LYS A 628 -22.57 11.26 28.23
N ARG A 629 -22.11 12.38 27.64
CA ARG A 629 -22.48 13.80 27.95
C ARG A 629 -21.45 14.87 27.54
N ARG A 630 -20.26 14.50 27.05
CA ARG A 630 -19.43 15.43 26.26
C ARG A 630 -19.63 15.10 24.79
N ALA A 631 -20.27 15.99 24.05
CA ALA A 631 -20.40 15.86 22.61
C ALA A 631 -19.02 16.04 21.98
N ARG A 632 -18.32 14.91 21.78
CA ARG A 632 -17.31 14.86 20.72
C ARG A 632 -18.04 15.16 19.42
N ARG A 633 -17.46 15.98 18.56
CA ARG A 633 -18.07 16.34 17.28
C ARG A 633 -17.19 15.77 16.16
N GLN A 634 -17.73 14.80 15.44
CA GLN A 634 -17.09 14.14 14.30
C GLN A 634 -18.14 13.86 13.23
N ASP A 635 -17.83 14.16 11.97
CA ASP A 635 -18.61 13.70 10.82
C ASP A 635 -17.64 13.15 9.78
N ILE A 636 -17.57 11.82 9.69
CA ILE A 636 -16.74 11.14 8.69
C ILE A 636 -17.50 11.10 7.38
N LYS A 637 -18.80 10.74 7.40
CA LYS A 637 -19.59 10.46 6.22
C LYS A 637 -19.74 11.68 5.30
N HIS A 638 -20.00 12.88 5.80
CA HIS A 638 -20.20 14.08 4.95
C HIS A 638 -19.13 15.15 5.17
N GLY A 639 -18.58 15.25 6.39
CA GLY A 639 -17.64 16.29 6.79
C GLY A 639 -18.30 17.67 6.89
N ASP A 640 -19.55 17.77 7.36
CA ASP A 640 -20.27 19.03 7.50
C ASP A 640 -20.03 19.69 8.87
N PRO A 641 -19.22 20.77 8.96
CA PRO A 641 -19.05 21.49 10.21
C PRO A 641 -20.29 22.30 10.61
N SER A 642 -21.20 22.63 9.68
CA SER A 642 -22.35 23.51 9.94
C SER A 642 -23.41 22.88 10.84
N SER A 643 -23.59 21.56 10.75
CA SER A 643 -24.51 20.79 11.60
C SER A 643 -23.85 20.20 12.85
N HIS A 644 -22.53 20.30 12.98
CA HIS A 644 -21.79 19.73 14.12
C HIS A 644 -21.14 20.78 15.04
N CYS A 645 -20.72 21.95 14.51
CA CYS A 645 -20.05 23.02 15.26
C CYS A 645 -20.97 24.24 15.41
N TRP A 646 -21.42 24.51 16.65
CA TRP A 646 -22.52 25.45 16.93
C TRP A 646 -22.08 26.84 17.41
N ASP A 647 -20.91 26.94 18.02
CA ASP A 647 -20.40 28.17 18.61
C ASP A 647 -19.44 28.87 17.63
N ALA A 648 -19.60 30.18 17.40
CA ALA A 648 -18.78 30.92 16.42
C ALA A 648 -17.26 30.85 16.73
N ASP A 649 -16.92 30.95 18.02
CA ASP A 649 -15.57 30.75 18.57
C ASP A 649 -15.02 29.34 18.30
N ASP A 650 -15.87 28.32 18.24
CA ASP A 650 -15.48 26.95 17.89
C ASP A 650 -15.38 26.76 16.36
N VAL A 651 -16.24 27.41 15.57
CA VAL A 651 -16.24 27.29 14.10
C VAL A 651 -14.96 27.87 13.49
N LEU A 652 -14.61 29.10 13.86
CA LEU A 652 -13.42 29.80 13.34
C LEU A 652 -12.15 29.50 14.16
N GLY A 653 -12.31 28.98 15.38
CA GLY A 653 -11.27 29.02 16.40
C GLY A 653 -11.19 30.41 17.05
N LYS A 654 -10.75 30.46 18.31
CA LYS A 654 -10.81 31.68 19.15
C LYS A 654 -9.95 32.87 18.67
N ASN A 655 -9.17 32.72 17.61
CA ASN A 655 -8.31 33.76 17.06
C ASN A 655 -8.31 33.68 15.52
N VAL A 656 -9.25 34.38 14.86
CA VAL A 656 -9.00 34.80 13.47
C VAL A 656 -7.84 35.79 13.51
N GLU A 657 -6.78 35.55 12.75
CA GLU A 657 -5.55 36.35 12.85
C GLU A 657 -5.72 37.72 12.17
N GLU A 658 -6.20 38.71 12.91
CA GLU A 658 -6.25 40.11 12.45
C GLU A 658 -4.85 40.74 12.41
N LYS A 659 -4.19 40.64 11.25
CA LYS A 659 -2.93 41.33 10.96
C LYS A 659 -3.18 42.73 10.42
N VAL A 660 -2.91 43.74 11.24
CA VAL A 660 -2.77 45.14 10.79
C VAL A 660 -1.48 45.28 10.00
N LEU A 661 -1.58 45.67 8.73
CA LEU A 661 -0.46 45.86 7.82
C LEU A 661 -0.42 47.31 7.32
N TYR A 662 0.78 47.89 7.32
CA TYR A 662 1.00 49.28 6.88
C TYR A 662 1.57 49.29 5.46
N GLY A 663 0.75 49.71 4.50
CA GLY A 663 1.18 49.97 3.12
C GLY A 663 1.67 51.41 2.94
N VAL A 664 2.64 51.60 2.06
CA VAL A 664 3.03 52.95 1.58
C VAL A 664 2.21 53.25 0.32
N GLU A 665 1.70 54.48 0.20
CA GLU A 665 0.95 54.92 -0.98
C GLU A 665 1.76 54.72 -2.27
N ASN A 666 1.10 54.21 -3.32
CA ASN A 666 1.71 53.80 -4.60
C ASN A 666 2.75 52.65 -4.53
N ASN A 667 2.85 51.91 -3.41
CA ASN A 667 3.64 50.69 -3.32
C ASN A 667 2.74 49.44 -3.23
N SER A 668 3.26 48.30 -3.69
CA SER A 668 2.58 47.01 -3.56
C SER A 668 2.80 46.39 -2.18
N SER A 669 1.83 45.63 -1.67
CA SER A 669 1.93 44.88 -0.41
C SER A 669 1.51 43.44 -0.65
N PHE A 670 2.31 42.49 -0.15
CA PHE A 670 2.03 41.07 -0.26
C PHE A 670 1.20 40.60 0.93
N LEU A 671 0.05 39.97 0.66
CA LEU A 671 -0.81 39.35 1.65
C LEU A 671 -0.67 37.83 1.53
N GLU A 672 -0.08 37.19 2.53
CA GLU A 672 0.12 35.75 2.55
C GLU A 672 -1.13 35.03 3.08
N CYS A 673 -1.61 34.03 2.35
CA CYS A 673 -2.63 33.09 2.82
C CYS A 673 -2.28 31.68 2.33
N LEU A 674 -1.82 30.83 3.23
CA LEU A 674 -1.45 29.44 2.94
C LEU A 674 -2.53 28.51 3.52
N PRO A 675 -3.36 27.85 2.68
CA PRO A 675 -4.36 26.91 3.18
C PRO A 675 -3.70 25.63 3.69
N LYS A 676 -4.12 25.14 4.86
CA LYS A 676 -3.65 23.85 5.41
C LYS A 676 -4.02 22.64 4.54
N SER A 677 -5.10 22.76 3.75
CA SER A 677 -5.62 21.70 2.90
C SER A 677 -5.29 21.96 1.43
N GLN A 678 -4.68 20.99 0.73
CA GLN A 678 -4.47 21.07 -0.73
C GLN A 678 -5.79 20.98 -1.53
N GLN A 679 -6.88 20.58 -0.88
CA GLN A 679 -8.22 20.51 -1.47
C GLN A 679 -9.00 21.83 -1.32
N ALA A 680 -8.46 22.83 -0.62
CA ALA A 680 -9.14 24.10 -0.37
C ALA A 680 -9.01 25.09 -1.54
N GLN A 681 -10.09 25.83 -1.83
CA GLN A 681 -10.05 27.00 -2.71
C GLN A 681 -9.99 28.28 -1.85
N VAL A 682 -8.91 29.05 -1.98
CA VAL A 682 -8.79 30.35 -1.31
C VAL A 682 -9.52 31.42 -2.11
N ARG A 683 -10.24 32.32 -1.43
CA ARG A 683 -10.89 33.50 -2.01
C ARG A 683 -10.59 34.72 -1.14
N TRP A 684 -10.33 35.86 -1.77
CA TRP A 684 -10.06 37.12 -1.09
C TRP A 684 -11.28 38.05 -1.19
N PHE A 685 -11.62 38.70 -0.09
CA PHE A 685 -12.69 39.69 0.00
C PHE A 685 -12.09 41.02 0.44
N ILE A 686 -12.58 42.13 -0.13
CA ILE A 686 -12.10 43.49 0.19
C ILE A 686 -13.32 44.34 0.56
N GLN A 687 -13.45 44.66 1.84
CA GLN A 687 -14.47 45.61 2.30
C GLN A 687 -14.02 47.04 1.96
N ARG A 688 -14.88 47.82 1.31
CA ARG A 688 -14.61 49.22 0.97
C ARG A 688 -15.42 50.15 1.88
N PRO A 689 -14.88 51.32 2.29
CA PRO A 689 -15.64 52.29 3.06
C PRO A 689 -16.95 52.66 2.36
N GLY A 690 -18.07 52.66 3.10
CA GLY A 690 -19.40 52.96 2.56
C GLY A 690 -20.15 51.79 1.91
N SER A 691 -19.69 50.54 2.10
CA SER A 691 -20.51 49.34 1.83
C SER A 691 -21.24 48.89 3.10
N ASP A 692 -22.57 48.83 3.05
CA ASP A 692 -23.40 48.37 4.17
C ASP A 692 -23.05 46.93 4.59
N HIS A 693 -23.19 46.65 5.89
CA HIS A 693 -23.02 45.32 6.47
C HIS A 693 -24.09 44.34 5.95
N ARG A 694 -23.85 43.73 4.79
CA ARG A 694 -24.45 42.44 4.47
C ARG A 694 -23.66 41.35 5.18
N GLN A 695 -24.36 40.63 6.07
CA GLN A 695 -23.94 39.31 6.50
C GLN A 695 -24.04 38.38 5.28
N GLU A 696 -22.89 37.95 4.75
CA GLU A 696 -22.73 36.89 3.75
C GLU A 696 -21.86 35.76 4.33
#